data_AF-A0A840V9T0-F1
#
_entry.id   AF-A0A840V9T0-F1
#
_cell.length_a   1.000
_cell.length_b   1.000
_cell.length_c   1.000
_cell.angle_alpha   90.00
_cell.angle_beta   90.00
_cell.angle_gamma   90.00
#
_symmetry.space_group_name_H-M   'P 1'
#
loop_
_entity.id
_entity.type
_entity.pdbx_description
1 polymer ?
#
loop_
_entity_poly.entity_id
_entity_poly.type
_entity_poly.pdbx_seq_one_letter_code
_entity_poly.pdbx_strand_id
1 'polypeptide(L)'
;MMRSIRFLLLTSALCTMTSGPLRAAEDVIVADFDGGHFGDWKVTGSAFGDVPATGALPQQMEVTGFEGQGYLSSYHGGDDALGKARSPLWKVERAYLNFLIGGGGFEGETCVQLVSRQGKVLRQATGKNVNPGGSERLEWETWDLSDLQGEEVRLEVLDRRRGGWGHLSVDHFQQSERPRVLQAEHTFEVTKRYLLWPVTRDEAKRQRFEFHGEDGWMSYANIALSEKPDFWVFSDMGRLMGKKIRVTGRIPGEMEKAWSQVVLSDTFPGEEVIYQEPRRPQYHFTSRRGWINDPNGLVYADGKWHLSYQHNPYNIFWDNMTWGHAVSEDLFHWKEMPPALWPDELGVMFSGSGFVVPRDQSALPITSSHGLGFAYTAWGEGSVIPGKKATQAMAFSNDGGRNIIKFAGNPVIEHIVGGNRDPKIFWYEPTKSWVMALYHDGDEYGIHVSKDLVDWEQTSTYHIPGDSECPDLFPLKVDGDDEKTRWVVWGANGVYRLGEFDGRTFTASGDPQRHYWGNVYAGQSYDHAPDGRRVHVGWMRGDIAAFEGAPFSLQMSLPMDFSLRSFEGKERLWIEPSAEVKSLREEIFVPQEVSYAAGGKNPLSAVEGKAFEIEAVVDVEKSDAARFGLKLFGESFVWDRERNTFSGAEGEQVLDGGKVRLQVFSDVGTVEIFVNGTYVARYVRQEGVPVEVIAEGGAVHFESLAGYRMSSAWK
;
A
#
# COMPACT_ATOMS: atom_id res chain seq x y z
N MET A 1 -57.61 53.35 60.84
CA MET A 1 -57.07 52.37 61.82
C MET A 1 -55.96 51.58 61.14
N MET A 2 -54.74 52.09 61.31
CA MET A 2 -53.47 51.43 61.01
C MET A 2 -53.37 50.05 61.69
N ARG A 3 -52.86 49.04 60.98
CA ARG A 3 -52.14 47.93 61.58
C ARG A 3 -50.88 47.62 60.76
N SER A 4 -49.75 47.96 61.36
CA SER A 4 -48.42 47.42 61.06
C SER A 4 -48.39 45.90 61.24
N ILE A 5 -47.46 45.19 60.58
CA ILE A 5 -46.49 44.24 61.21
C ILE A 5 -45.56 43.62 60.14
N ARG A 6 -44.29 44.01 60.25
CA ARG A 6 -43.01 43.27 60.13
C ARG A 6 -42.77 42.29 58.96
N PHE A 7 -41.81 42.68 58.13
CA PHE A 7 -40.93 41.81 57.33
C PHE A 7 -40.15 40.84 58.25
N LEU A 8 -40.18 39.54 57.93
CA LEU A 8 -39.21 38.55 58.42
C LEU A 8 -38.21 38.26 57.30
N LEU A 9 -36.93 38.53 57.56
CA LEU A 9 -35.80 38.03 56.79
C LEU A 9 -35.66 36.53 57.03
N LEU A 10 -35.80 35.70 55.99
CA LEU A 10 -35.26 34.34 55.97
C LEU A 10 -33.88 34.38 55.33
N THR A 11 -32.85 34.16 56.14
CA THR A 11 -31.49 33.83 55.70
C THR A 11 -31.46 32.38 55.21
N SER A 12 -31.46 32.18 53.89
CA SER A 12 -31.14 30.88 53.29
C SER A 12 -29.62 30.70 53.28
N ALA A 13 -29.11 29.80 54.12
CA ALA A 13 -27.73 29.35 54.06
C ALA A 13 -27.54 28.56 52.75
N LEU A 14 -26.82 29.14 51.78
CA LEU A 14 -26.37 28.47 50.58
C LEU A 14 -25.19 27.57 50.96
N CYS A 15 -25.44 26.26 51.13
CA CYS A 15 -24.36 25.27 51.16
C CYS A 15 -23.81 25.13 49.74
N THR A 16 -22.77 25.89 49.42
CA THR A 16 -21.92 25.64 48.26
C THR A 16 -21.14 24.34 48.49
N MET A 17 -21.65 23.22 47.98
CA MET A 17 -20.83 22.01 47.84
C MET A 17 -19.83 22.26 46.72
N THR A 18 -18.60 22.60 47.09
CA THR A 18 -17.46 22.56 46.20
C THR A 18 -17.17 21.10 45.86
N SER A 19 -17.65 20.61 44.72
CA SER A 19 -17.14 19.38 44.12
C SER A 19 -15.71 19.67 43.66
N GLY A 20 -14.73 19.35 44.52
CA GLY A 20 -13.35 19.23 44.07
C GLY A 20 -13.27 18.18 42.96
N PRO A 21 -12.28 18.27 42.05
CA PRO A 21 -12.09 17.24 41.05
C PRO A 21 -11.95 15.88 41.75
N LEU A 22 -12.81 14.92 41.40
CA LEU A 22 -12.65 13.52 41.80
C LEU A 22 -11.25 13.08 41.35
N ARG A 23 -10.33 12.92 42.30
CA ARG A 23 -9.03 12.30 42.03
C ARG A 23 -9.33 10.86 41.62
N ALA A 24 -8.89 10.46 40.43
CA ALA A 24 -8.98 9.06 40.00
C ALA A 24 -8.35 8.18 41.09
N ALA A 25 -9.01 7.08 41.42
CA ALA A 25 -8.48 6.15 42.42
C ALA A 25 -7.14 5.61 41.94
N GLU A 26 -6.15 5.51 42.85
CA GLU A 26 -4.83 4.97 42.51
C GLU A 26 -4.96 3.47 42.16
N ASP A 27 -4.10 3.01 41.26
CA ASP A 27 -4.06 1.60 40.87
C ASP A 27 -3.62 0.71 42.04
N VAL A 28 -4.08 -0.54 42.06
CA VAL A 28 -3.77 -1.52 43.13
C VAL A 28 -2.98 -2.69 42.53
N ILE A 29 -1.72 -2.82 42.93
CA ILE A 29 -0.87 -3.95 42.51
C ILE A 29 -1.32 -5.23 43.22
N VAL A 30 -1.65 -6.24 42.43
CA VAL A 30 -1.96 -7.60 42.89
C VAL A 30 -0.69 -8.44 42.94
N ALA A 31 0.17 -8.32 41.91
CA ALA A 31 1.50 -8.93 41.87
C ALA A 31 2.35 -8.28 40.77
N ASP A 32 3.58 -7.89 41.09
CA ASP A 32 4.58 -7.32 40.17
C ASP A 32 5.86 -8.17 40.07
N PHE A 33 6.04 -9.17 40.92
CA PHE A 33 7.16 -10.12 40.94
C PHE A 33 8.58 -9.52 41.04
N ASP A 34 8.69 -8.24 41.40
CA ASP A 34 9.96 -7.50 41.45
C ASP A 34 10.80 -7.77 42.71
N GLY A 35 10.17 -8.31 43.77
CA GLY A 35 10.81 -8.54 45.07
C GLY A 35 11.81 -9.70 45.13
N GLY A 36 12.07 -10.39 44.00
CA GLY A 36 12.93 -11.58 43.94
C GLY A 36 12.34 -12.82 44.62
N HIS A 37 11.04 -12.80 44.95
CA HIS A 37 10.30 -13.93 45.52
C HIS A 37 8.83 -13.90 45.09
N PHE A 38 8.14 -15.03 45.13
CA PHE A 38 6.71 -15.12 44.77
C PHE A 38 5.75 -14.59 45.86
N GLY A 39 6.26 -14.12 47.00
CA GLY A 39 5.43 -13.68 48.12
C GLY A 39 4.55 -14.83 48.64
N ASP A 40 3.24 -14.59 48.79
CA ASP A 40 2.28 -15.58 49.27
C ASP A 40 1.70 -16.49 48.15
N TRP A 41 2.21 -16.39 46.93
CA TRP A 41 1.80 -17.29 45.86
C TRP A 41 2.23 -18.73 46.14
N LYS A 42 1.33 -19.68 45.86
CA LYS A 42 1.57 -21.11 46.00
C LYS A 42 1.86 -21.73 44.64
N VAL A 43 3.09 -22.19 44.46
CA VAL A 43 3.54 -22.91 43.27
C VAL A 43 3.52 -24.41 43.53
N THR A 44 3.09 -25.18 42.54
CA THR A 44 3.10 -26.65 42.54
C THR A 44 3.58 -27.17 41.20
N GLY A 45 4.16 -28.37 41.18
CA GLY A 45 4.77 -28.96 39.98
C GLY A 45 6.21 -28.50 39.77
N SER A 46 6.73 -28.67 38.56
CA SER A 46 8.13 -28.39 38.20
C SER A 46 8.32 -27.20 37.27
N ALA A 47 7.23 -26.53 36.87
CA ALA A 47 7.25 -25.50 35.83
C ALA A 47 7.82 -24.14 36.26
N PHE A 48 7.55 -23.67 37.48
CA PHE A 48 7.79 -22.25 37.83
C PHE A 48 9.07 -21.95 38.62
N GLY A 49 9.83 -22.97 39.04
CA GLY A 49 10.99 -22.78 39.91
C GLY A 49 10.63 -22.21 41.30
N ASP A 50 11.62 -21.61 41.97
CA ASP A 50 11.49 -21.10 43.35
C ASP A 50 11.45 -19.56 43.45
N VAL A 51 11.85 -18.84 42.40
CA VAL A 51 11.91 -17.37 42.35
C VAL A 51 11.47 -16.83 40.98
N PRO A 52 11.01 -15.56 40.89
CA PRO A 52 10.75 -14.91 39.60
C PRO A 52 11.96 -14.93 38.67
N ALA A 53 11.71 -15.06 37.37
CA ALA A 53 12.73 -14.94 36.35
C ALA A 53 13.05 -13.46 36.12
N THR A 54 14.33 -13.10 35.95
CA THR A 54 14.78 -11.71 35.72
C THR A 54 15.26 -11.45 34.28
N GLY A 55 15.06 -12.45 33.42
CA GLY A 55 15.47 -12.48 32.02
C GLY A 55 15.15 -13.85 31.42
N ALA A 56 15.67 -14.15 30.24
CA ALA A 56 15.48 -15.45 29.60
C ALA A 56 16.11 -16.58 30.43
N LEU A 57 15.36 -17.68 30.63
CA LEU A 57 15.85 -18.89 31.29
C LEU A 57 16.71 -19.72 30.31
N PRO A 58 17.52 -20.70 30.80
CA PRO A 58 18.33 -21.53 29.93
C PRO A 58 17.50 -22.19 28.82
N GLN A 59 17.95 -22.08 27.57
CA GLN A 59 17.28 -22.60 26.37
C GLN A 59 15.94 -21.93 26.03
N GLN A 60 15.60 -20.83 26.72
CA GLN A 60 14.48 -19.97 26.33
C GLN A 60 14.97 -18.95 25.29
N MET A 61 14.06 -18.50 24.43
CA MET A 61 14.33 -17.33 23.61
C MET A 61 14.38 -16.06 24.47
N GLU A 62 14.83 -14.94 23.88
CA GLU A 62 14.89 -13.66 24.58
C GLU A 62 13.50 -13.21 25.03
N VAL A 63 13.32 -13.02 26.34
CA VAL A 63 12.08 -12.54 26.96
C VAL A 63 12.13 -11.03 27.10
N THR A 64 11.13 -10.34 26.55
CA THR A 64 11.01 -8.87 26.59
C THR A 64 9.60 -8.46 26.98
N GLY A 65 9.39 -7.18 27.29
CA GLY A 65 8.04 -6.62 27.51
C GLY A 65 7.44 -6.85 28.90
N PHE A 66 8.15 -7.50 29.83
CA PHE A 66 7.83 -7.44 31.26
C PHE A 66 8.26 -6.09 31.86
N GLU A 67 7.67 -5.71 32.98
CA GLU A 67 7.96 -4.48 33.72
C GLU A 67 8.87 -4.78 34.91
N GLY A 68 9.60 -3.78 35.40
CA GLY A 68 10.41 -3.95 36.61
C GLY A 68 11.64 -4.84 36.43
N GLN A 69 11.84 -5.77 37.38
CA GLN A 69 13.02 -6.62 37.53
C GLN A 69 12.71 -8.11 37.37
N GLY A 70 11.46 -8.55 37.54
CA GLY A 70 11.13 -9.97 37.52
C GLY A 70 9.73 -10.27 37.01
N TYR A 71 9.54 -11.50 36.52
CA TYR A 71 8.25 -12.00 36.07
C TYR A 71 8.08 -13.48 36.45
N LEU A 72 6.83 -13.95 36.50
CA LEU A 72 6.51 -15.34 36.78
C LEU A 72 6.56 -16.14 35.47
N SER A 73 7.52 -17.06 35.34
CA SER A 73 7.69 -17.93 34.18
C SER A 73 7.38 -19.38 34.52
N SER A 74 6.64 -20.09 33.67
CA SER A 74 6.45 -21.55 33.76
C SER A 74 7.46 -22.34 32.90
N TYR A 75 8.46 -21.67 32.30
CA TYR A 75 9.48 -22.31 31.47
C TYR A 75 10.68 -22.87 32.26
N HIS A 76 10.68 -22.84 33.59
CA HIS A 76 11.86 -23.20 34.39
C HIS A 76 12.33 -24.66 34.18
N GLY A 77 11.41 -25.57 33.88
CA GLY A 77 11.74 -26.95 33.49
C GLY A 77 11.66 -27.21 31.98
N GLY A 78 11.59 -26.15 31.16
CA GLY A 78 11.32 -26.19 29.73
C GLY A 78 9.84 -26.48 29.41
N ASP A 79 9.55 -26.55 28.11
CA ASP A 79 8.22 -26.75 27.51
C ASP A 79 7.46 -28.05 27.93
N ASP A 80 8.15 -28.99 28.58
CA ASP A 80 7.56 -30.23 29.08
C ASP A 80 7.25 -30.21 30.59
N ALA A 81 7.58 -29.11 31.26
CA ALA A 81 7.33 -28.96 32.69
C ALA A 81 5.87 -28.63 32.94
N LEU A 82 5.29 -29.23 33.99
CA LEU A 82 3.90 -29.01 34.35
C LEU A 82 3.82 -28.38 35.73
N GLY A 83 2.87 -27.48 35.93
CA GLY A 83 2.70 -26.83 37.21
C GLY A 83 1.51 -25.91 37.29
N LYS A 84 1.38 -25.32 38.48
CA LYS A 84 0.36 -24.32 38.76
C LYS A 84 0.87 -23.35 39.81
N ALA A 85 0.77 -22.06 39.51
CA ALA A 85 0.96 -20.98 40.47
C ALA A 85 -0.41 -20.38 40.85
N ARG A 86 -0.63 -20.12 42.13
CA ARG A 86 -1.90 -19.62 42.67
C ARG A 86 -1.67 -18.45 43.60
N SER A 87 -2.35 -17.33 43.35
CA SER A 87 -2.32 -16.16 44.25
C SER A 87 -3.16 -16.39 45.52
N PRO A 88 -2.94 -15.59 46.58
CA PRO A 88 -3.93 -15.36 47.63
C PRO A 88 -5.27 -14.88 47.08
N LEU A 89 -6.32 -14.92 47.91
CA LEU A 89 -7.56 -14.20 47.62
C LEU A 89 -7.31 -12.70 47.76
N TRP A 90 -7.85 -11.93 46.82
CA TRP A 90 -7.85 -10.48 46.82
C TRP A 90 -9.24 -9.97 46.43
N LYS A 91 -9.55 -8.74 46.84
CA LYS A 91 -10.84 -8.11 46.59
C LYS A 91 -10.79 -7.32 45.29
N VAL A 92 -11.84 -7.40 44.48
CA VAL A 92 -12.00 -6.53 43.31
C VAL A 92 -12.41 -5.14 43.78
N GLU A 93 -11.53 -4.17 43.58
CA GLU A 93 -11.68 -2.79 44.04
C GLU A 93 -11.67 -1.77 42.89
N ARG A 94 -11.34 -2.19 41.67
CA ARG A 94 -11.36 -1.36 40.46
C ARG A 94 -12.06 -2.10 39.32
N ALA A 95 -12.53 -1.35 38.34
CA ALA A 95 -13.25 -1.86 37.18
C ALA A 95 -12.43 -2.82 36.30
N TYR A 96 -11.10 -2.67 36.24
CA TYR A 96 -10.25 -3.47 35.35
C TYR A 96 -9.12 -4.17 36.10
N LEU A 97 -8.73 -5.35 35.60
CA LEU A 97 -7.43 -5.96 35.88
C LEU A 97 -6.60 -5.95 34.60
N ASN A 98 -5.46 -5.25 34.66
CA ASN A 98 -4.44 -5.22 33.62
C ASN A 98 -3.28 -6.12 34.02
N PHE A 99 -2.69 -6.83 33.07
CA PHE A 99 -1.53 -7.69 33.30
C PHE A 99 -0.78 -7.96 32.01
N LEU A 100 0.47 -8.38 32.13
CA LEU A 100 1.33 -8.77 31.02
C LEU A 100 1.31 -10.29 30.87
N ILE A 101 1.21 -10.77 29.64
CA ILE A 101 1.19 -12.21 29.32
C ILE A 101 1.93 -12.49 28.00
N GLY A 102 2.74 -13.54 28.00
CA GLY A 102 3.48 -14.06 26.84
C GLY A 102 3.55 -15.60 26.88
N GLY A 103 4.11 -16.21 25.83
CA GLY A 103 4.24 -17.67 25.71
C GLY A 103 3.05 -18.34 25.01
N GLY A 104 2.70 -19.54 25.45
CA GLY A 104 1.75 -20.47 24.83
C GLY A 104 0.30 -20.01 24.79
N GLY A 105 -0.36 -20.28 23.66
CA GLY A 105 -1.75 -19.93 23.39
C GLY A 105 -2.76 -21.07 23.56
N PHE A 106 -2.60 -21.93 24.57
CA PHE A 106 -3.37 -23.16 24.71
C PHE A 106 -4.44 -23.06 25.80
N GLU A 107 -5.67 -22.76 25.38
CA GLU A 107 -6.81 -22.53 26.26
C GLU A 107 -7.05 -23.71 27.23
N GLY A 108 -7.14 -23.43 28.54
CA GLY A 108 -7.40 -24.44 29.58
C GLY A 108 -6.20 -25.33 29.96
N GLU A 109 -5.12 -25.30 29.19
CA GLU A 109 -3.89 -26.04 29.46
C GLU A 109 -2.77 -25.12 29.95
N THR A 110 -2.49 -24.05 29.20
CA THR A 110 -1.40 -23.10 29.39
C THR A 110 -2.01 -21.70 29.40
N CYS A 111 -2.52 -21.28 30.56
CA CYS A 111 -3.40 -20.10 30.68
C CYS A 111 -3.33 -19.42 32.05
N VAL A 112 -3.73 -18.14 32.11
CA VAL A 112 -4.05 -17.42 33.35
C VAL A 112 -5.56 -17.43 33.55
N GLN A 113 -6.02 -17.79 34.74
CA GLN A 113 -7.43 -17.81 35.12
C GLN A 113 -7.71 -16.87 36.29
N LEU A 114 -8.81 -16.12 36.20
CA LEU A 114 -9.45 -15.50 37.35
C LEU A 114 -10.44 -16.48 37.95
N VAL A 115 -10.32 -16.77 39.24
CA VAL A 115 -11.11 -17.80 39.91
C VAL A 115 -11.81 -17.21 41.13
N SER A 116 -13.11 -17.46 41.25
CA SER A 116 -13.89 -17.10 42.45
C SER A 116 -13.39 -17.81 43.71
N ARG A 117 -13.79 -17.30 44.88
CA ARG A 117 -13.55 -17.97 46.17
C ARG A 117 -14.03 -19.43 46.19
N GLN A 118 -15.11 -19.76 45.50
CA GLN A 118 -15.68 -21.11 45.41
C GLN A 118 -15.01 -22.00 44.35
N GLY A 119 -14.00 -21.50 43.62
CA GLY A 119 -13.25 -22.29 42.65
C GLY A 119 -13.82 -22.31 41.23
N LYS A 120 -14.88 -21.53 40.95
CA LYS A 120 -15.37 -21.32 39.58
C LYS A 120 -14.45 -20.37 38.81
N VAL A 121 -14.02 -20.77 37.61
CA VAL A 121 -13.30 -19.90 36.66
C VAL A 121 -14.25 -18.82 36.14
N LEU A 122 -13.83 -17.56 36.25
CA LEU A 122 -14.61 -16.36 35.91
C LEU A 122 -14.12 -15.70 34.62
N ARG A 123 -12.81 -15.72 34.37
CA ARG A 123 -12.12 -15.20 33.19
C ARG A 123 -10.88 -16.05 32.90
N GLN A 124 -10.40 -16.03 31.66
CA GLN A 124 -9.17 -16.70 31.25
C GLN A 124 -8.47 -15.95 30.11
N ALA A 125 -7.15 -16.05 30.04
CA ALA A 125 -6.30 -15.52 28.98
C ALA A 125 -5.10 -16.44 28.75
N THR A 126 -4.52 -16.38 27.55
CA THR A 126 -3.34 -17.15 27.15
C THR A 126 -2.32 -16.23 26.48
N GLY A 127 -1.09 -16.72 26.27
CA GLY A 127 -0.20 -16.12 25.27
C GLY A 127 -0.73 -16.32 23.85
N LYS A 128 0.08 -15.95 22.85
CA LYS A 128 -0.33 -16.00 21.43
C LYS A 128 0.23 -17.18 20.66
N ASN A 129 1.23 -17.87 21.21
CA ASN A 129 2.03 -18.81 20.42
C ASN A 129 1.43 -20.22 20.46
N VAL A 130 0.99 -20.72 19.31
CA VAL A 130 0.47 -22.09 19.14
C VAL A 130 1.24 -22.92 18.11
N ASN A 131 2.17 -22.29 17.38
CA ASN A 131 3.02 -22.88 16.35
C ASN A 131 4.48 -22.45 16.56
N PRO A 132 5.47 -23.18 16.02
CA PRO A 132 6.86 -22.74 16.02
C PRO A 132 7.04 -21.35 15.36
N GLY A 133 8.04 -20.58 15.81
CA GLY A 133 8.39 -19.28 15.20
C GLY A 133 7.73 -18.03 15.82
N GLY A 134 7.27 -18.13 17.08
CA GLY A 134 6.71 -17.00 17.84
C GLY A 134 7.74 -16.20 18.66
N SER A 135 7.26 -15.36 19.58
CA SER A 135 8.08 -14.51 20.46
C SER A 135 7.70 -14.71 21.94
N GLU A 136 8.69 -14.58 22.82
CA GLU A 136 8.54 -14.57 24.28
C GLU A 136 8.09 -13.21 24.82
N ARG A 137 7.88 -12.22 23.96
CA ARG A 137 7.47 -10.88 24.38
C ARG A 137 6.15 -10.93 25.15
N LEU A 138 6.12 -10.39 26.37
CA LEU A 138 4.89 -10.18 27.11
C LEU A 138 4.15 -8.95 26.58
N GLU A 139 2.83 -9.06 26.51
CA GLU A 139 1.97 -7.97 26.06
C GLU A 139 0.82 -7.74 27.04
N TRP A 140 0.33 -6.50 27.09
CA TRP A 140 -0.80 -6.15 27.95
C TRP A 140 -2.06 -6.92 27.56
N GLU A 141 -2.75 -7.40 28.59
CA GLU A 141 -4.08 -7.96 28.57
C GLU A 141 -4.94 -7.23 29.62
N THR A 142 -6.25 -7.18 29.37
CA THR A 142 -7.18 -6.50 30.26
C THR A 142 -8.46 -7.33 30.43
N TRP A 143 -8.88 -7.52 31.68
CA TRP A 143 -10.21 -8.01 32.01
C TRP A 143 -11.06 -6.90 32.61
N ASP A 144 -12.29 -6.75 32.11
CA ASP A 144 -13.35 -6.01 32.79
C ASP A 144 -13.92 -6.85 33.94
N LEU A 145 -13.77 -6.30 35.14
CA LEU A 145 -14.19 -6.85 36.42
C LEU A 145 -15.32 -6.04 37.06
N SER A 146 -15.95 -5.11 36.33
CA SER A 146 -17.02 -4.25 36.86
C SER A 146 -18.20 -5.06 37.41
N ASP A 147 -18.46 -6.24 36.85
CA ASP A 147 -19.47 -7.21 37.30
C ASP A 147 -19.09 -7.96 38.59
N LEU A 148 -17.83 -7.88 38.99
CA LEU A 148 -17.25 -8.56 40.17
C LEU A 148 -16.89 -7.57 41.28
N GLN A 149 -17.29 -6.30 41.17
CA GLN A 149 -16.91 -5.25 42.11
C GLN A 149 -17.25 -5.65 43.56
N GLY A 150 -16.23 -5.71 44.41
CA GLY A 150 -16.32 -6.08 45.82
C GLY A 150 -16.23 -7.58 46.13
N GLU A 151 -16.23 -8.45 45.12
CA GLU A 151 -16.07 -9.90 45.29
C GLU A 151 -14.61 -10.28 45.62
N GLU A 152 -14.42 -11.42 46.28
CA GLU A 152 -13.10 -12.01 46.51
C GLU A 152 -12.77 -13.06 45.44
N VAL A 153 -11.65 -12.83 44.75
CA VAL A 153 -11.16 -13.64 43.63
C VAL A 153 -9.67 -13.96 43.82
N ARG A 154 -9.12 -14.82 42.97
CA ARG A 154 -7.69 -15.14 42.92
C ARG A 154 -7.26 -15.48 41.50
N LEU A 155 -5.97 -15.36 41.25
CA LEU A 155 -5.35 -15.73 39.99
C LEU A 155 -4.78 -17.15 40.08
N GLU A 156 -4.89 -17.89 38.99
CA GLU A 156 -4.21 -19.16 38.78
C GLU A 156 -3.49 -19.15 37.43
N VAL A 157 -2.18 -19.37 37.43
CA VAL A 157 -1.38 -19.56 36.22
C VAL A 157 -1.16 -21.05 36.06
N LEU A 158 -1.68 -21.61 34.99
CA LEU A 158 -1.71 -23.04 34.71
C LEU A 158 -0.72 -23.37 33.61
N ASP A 159 0.03 -24.44 33.83
CA ASP A 159 0.82 -25.09 32.81
C ASP A 159 0.62 -26.61 32.85
N ARG A 160 -0.10 -27.12 31.86
CA ARG A 160 -0.50 -28.54 31.78
C ARG A 160 -0.12 -29.17 30.45
N ARG A 161 0.56 -28.43 29.59
CA ARG A 161 0.88 -28.86 28.24
C ARG A 161 2.33 -29.31 28.14
N ARG A 162 2.57 -30.24 27.22
CA ARG A 162 3.91 -30.70 26.83
C ARG A 162 4.20 -30.29 25.40
N GLY A 163 5.48 -30.13 25.07
CA GLY A 163 5.95 -29.75 23.74
C GLY A 163 5.92 -28.24 23.49
N GLY A 164 6.36 -27.86 22.29
CA GLY A 164 6.64 -26.46 21.92
C GLY A 164 5.58 -25.45 22.37
N TRP A 165 6.03 -24.37 23.02
CA TRP A 165 5.17 -23.36 23.65
C TRP A 165 4.29 -23.87 24.79
N GLY A 166 4.67 -24.98 25.42
CA GLY A 166 4.05 -25.50 26.64
C GLY A 166 4.47 -24.72 27.87
N HIS A 167 4.39 -23.39 27.83
CA HIS A 167 4.71 -22.51 28.96
C HIS A 167 4.04 -21.12 28.84
N LEU A 168 4.02 -20.35 29.93
CA LEU A 168 3.63 -18.95 29.99
C LEU A 168 4.65 -18.10 30.74
N SER A 169 4.70 -16.83 30.36
CA SER A 169 5.36 -15.77 31.12
C SER A 169 4.31 -14.72 31.47
N VAL A 170 4.18 -14.34 32.75
CA VAL A 170 3.20 -13.34 33.19
C VAL A 170 3.80 -12.36 34.18
N ASP A 171 3.28 -11.13 34.15
CA ASP A 171 3.80 -10.06 34.97
C ASP A 171 2.75 -8.97 35.27
N HIS A 172 3.03 -8.14 36.28
CA HIS A 172 2.39 -6.85 36.54
C HIS A 172 0.85 -6.88 36.60
N PHE A 173 0.29 -7.78 37.40
CA PHE A 173 -1.14 -7.81 37.70
C PHE A 173 -1.54 -6.58 38.52
N GLN A 174 -2.34 -5.70 37.93
CA GLN A 174 -2.71 -4.42 38.48
C GLN A 174 -4.20 -4.14 38.26
N GLN A 175 -4.92 -3.84 39.35
CA GLN A 175 -6.27 -3.30 39.26
C GLN A 175 -6.24 -1.81 38.94
N SER A 176 -7.05 -1.34 38.00
CA SER A 176 -7.12 0.06 37.58
C SER A 176 -8.54 0.49 37.19
N GLU A 177 -8.82 1.79 37.28
CA GLU A 177 -10.04 2.38 36.71
C GLU A 177 -9.93 2.56 35.18
N ARG A 178 -8.77 2.25 34.58
CA ARG A 178 -8.54 2.34 33.14
C ARG A 178 -8.01 1.04 32.56
N PRO A 179 -8.52 0.61 31.40
CA PRO A 179 -7.99 -0.54 30.70
C PRO A 179 -6.65 -0.20 30.04
N ARG A 180 -5.71 -1.15 30.02
CA ARG A 180 -4.50 -1.05 29.18
C ARG A 180 -4.80 -1.44 27.74
N VAL A 181 -5.76 -2.33 27.54
CA VAL A 181 -6.23 -2.79 26.23
C VAL A 181 -7.76 -2.77 26.18
N LEU A 182 -8.30 -2.33 25.04
CA LEU A 182 -9.72 -2.34 24.74
C LEU A 182 -10.02 -3.23 23.53
N GLN A 183 -11.13 -3.94 23.61
CA GLN A 183 -11.76 -4.56 22.45
C GLN A 183 -12.60 -3.48 21.74
N ALA A 184 -12.09 -3.00 20.62
CA ALA A 184 -12.82 -2.10 19.74
C ALA A 184 -13.81 -2.92 18.91
N GLU A 185 -15.08 -2.90 19.29
CA GLU A 185 -16.14 -3.56 18.52
C GLU A 185 -17.33 -2.62 18.33
N HIS A 186 -17.79 -2.50 17.09
CA HIS A 186 -19.02 -1.79 16.78
C HIS A 186 -19.70 -2.39 15.54
N THR A 187 -21.03 -2.45 15.56
CA THR A 187 -21.84 -2.81 14.38
C THR A 187 -22.54 -1.56 13.85
N PHE A 188 -22.14 -1.11 12.67
CA PHE A 188 -22.71 0.05 12.00
C PHE A 188 -23.84 -0.38 11.05
N GLU A 189 -24.95 0.36 11.06
CA GLU A 189 -25.94 0.33 9.99
C GLU A 189 -25.49 1.31 8.90
N VAL A 190 -25.07 0.79 7.75
CA VAL A 190 -24.46 1.57 6.67
C VAL A 190 -25.54 2.40 5.97
N THR A 191 -25.69 3.64 6.44
CA THR A 191 -26.65 4.63 5.92
C THR A 191 -25.97 5.77 5.18
N LYS A 192 -24.64 5.82 5.22
CA LYS A 192 -23.80 6.83 4.58
C LYS A 192 -22.63 6.16 3.89
N ARG A 193 -22.03 6.87 2.92
CA ARG A 193 -21.04 6.27 2.01
C ARG A 193 -19.73 5.86 2.67
N TYR A 194 -19.21 6.64 3.60
CA TYR A 194 -17.86 6.46 4.13
C TYR A 194 -17.86 6.07 5.60
N LEU A 195 -17.01 5.11 5.98
CA LEU A 195 -16.57 4.92 7.36
C LEU A 195 -15.26 5.70 7.56
N LEU A 196 -15.28 6.73 8.39
CA LEU A 196 -14.15 7.64 8.59
C LEU A 196 -13.19 7.15 9.67
N TRP A 197 -11.90 7.35 9.43
CA TRP A 197 -10.82 6.93 10.32
C TRP A 197 -9.90 8.13 10.64
N PRO A 198 -9.76 8.51 11.92
CA PRO A 198 -8.82 9.54 12.34
C PRO A 198 -7.42 8.92 12.49
N VAL A 199 -6.53 9.19 11.54
CA VAL A 199 -5.24 8.50 11.49
C VAL A 199 -4.04 9.39 11.79
N THR A 200 -2.99 8.78 12.31
CA THR A 200 -1.66 9.38 12.43
C THR A 200 -0.65 8.71 11.50
N ARG A 201 0.40 9.44 11.16
CA ARG A 201 1.59 8.94 10.45
C ARG A 201 2.53 8.14 11.34
N ASP A 202 2.28 8.06 12.65
CA ASP A 202 3.03 7.21 13.57
C ASP A 202 2.68 5.72 13.36
N GLU A 203 3.46 5.05 12.52
CA GLU A 203 3.29 3.62 12.19
C GLU A 203 3.40 2.68 13.41
N ALA A 204 4.01 3.14 14.52
CA ALA A 204 4.07 2.35 15.76
C ALA A 204 2.68 2.24 16.43
N LYS A 205 1.74 3.12 16.08
CA LYS A 205 0.35 3.07 16.53
C LYS A 205 -0.56 2.29 15.60
N ARG A 206 -0.05 1.45 14.70
CA ARG A 206 -0.92 0.59 13.88
C ARG A 206 -1.63 -0.46 14.74
N GLN A 207 -2.92 -0.62 14.54
CA GLN A 207 -3.69 -1.76 15.05
C GLN A 207 -4.43 -2.46 13.90
N ARG A 208 -4.60 -3.77 14.04
CA ARG A 208 -5.42 -4.56 13.11
C ARG A 208 -6.89 -4.33 13.42
N PHE A 209 -7.66 -4.03 12.37
CA PHE A 209 -9.11 -4.04 12.36
C PHE A 209 -9.60 -5.03 11.32
N GLU A 210 -10.67 -5.72 11.64
CA GLU A 210 -11.40 -6.62 10.74
C GLU A 210 -12.79 -6.08 10.47
N PHE A 211 -13.25 -6.31 9.25
CA PHE A 211 -14.52 -5.86 8.72
C PHE A 211 -15.35 -7.08 8.38
N HIS A 212 -16.56 -7.18 8.93
CA HIS A 212 -17.46 -8.31 8.77
C HIS A 212 -18.84 -7.80 8.33
N GLY A 213 -19.12 -7.90 7.03
CA GLY A 213 -20.39 -7.52 6.44
C GLY A 213 -21.49 -8.56 6.67
N GLU A 214 -22.74 -8.09 6.77
CA GLU A 214 -23.92 -8.94 6.91
C GLU A 214 -24.11 -9.93 5.74
N ASP A 215 -23.57 -9.61 4.57
CA ASP A 215 -23.61 -10.46 3.37
C ASP A 215 -22.47 -11.48 3.29
N GLY A 216 -21.70 -11.65 4.37
CA GLY A 216 -20.54 -12.54 4.42
C GLY A 216 -19.27 -11.93 3.81
N TRP A 217 -19.30 -10.68 3.34
CA TRP A 217 -18.08 -9.99 2.96
C TRP A 217 -17.17 -9.80 4.18
N MET A 218 -15.88 -10.09 4.00
CA MET A 218 -14.86 -9.80 5.00
C MET A 218 -13.71 -9.01 4.38
N SER A 219 -13.08 -8.18 5.20
CA SER A 219 -11.77 -7.60 4.91
C SER A 219 -11.04 -7.26 6.22
N TYR A 220 -9.84 -6.72 6.11
CA TYR A 220 -9.06 -6.27 7.26
C TYR A 220 -8.08 -5.17 6.84
N ALA A 221 -7.63 -4.40 7.83
CA ALA A 221 -6.60 -3.38 7.65
C ALA A 221 -5.85 -3.08 8.95
N ASN A 222 -4.59 -2.69 8.82
CA ASN A 222 -3.76 -2.09 9.85
C ASN A 222 -3.98 -0.57 9.81
N ILE A 223 -4.59 0.01 10.84
CA ILE A 223 -4.94 1.43 10.89
C ILE A 223 -4.28 2.06 12.11
N ALA A 224 -3.59 3.18 11.91
CA ALA A 224 -2.92 3.91 12.98
C ALA A 224 -3.82 5.01 13.53
N LEU A 225 -4.67 4.68 14.50
CA LEU A 225 -5.66 5.62 15.06
C LEU A 225 -5.00 6.75 15.88
N SER A 226 -5.64 7.92 15.94
CA SER A 226 -5.24 9.01 16.84
C SER A 226 -6.40 9.89 17.24
N GLU A 227 -6.43 10.33 18.50
CA GLU A 227 -7.38 11.36 18.95
C GLU A 227 -7.09 12.72 18.28
N LYS A 228 -5.83 12.95 17.92
CA LYS A 228 -5.34 14.14 17.20
C LYS A 228 -4.83 13.64 15.85
N PRO A 229 -5.72 13.41 14.87
CA PRO A 229 -5.32 12.86 13.59
C PRO A 229 -4.43 13.84 12.83
N ASP A 230 -3.41 13.32 12.16
CA ASP A 230 -2.63 14.07 11.18
C ASP A 230 -3.47 14.35 9.93
N PHE A 231 -4.33 13.39 9.57
CA PHE A 231 -5.32 13.49 8.51
C PHE A 231 -6.41 12.43 8.69
N TRP A 232 -7.49 12.56 7.92
CA TRP A 232 -8.59 11.59 7.91
C TRP A 232 -8.51 10.73 6.65
N VAL A 233 -8.83 9.45 6.80
CA VAL A 233 -8.99 8.49 5.70
C VAL A 233 -10.35 7.81 5.81
N PHE A 234 -10.74 7.04 4.80
CA PHE A 234 -12.06 6.44 4.74
C PHE A 234 -12.04 5.04 4.10
N SER A 235 -12.96 4.20 4.55
CA SER A 235 -13.38 3.01 3.81
C SER A 235 -14.64 3.35 3.02
N ASP A 236 -14.68 3.09 1.70
CA ASP A 236 -15.90 3.23 0.90
C ASP A 236 -16.86 2.05 1.17
N MET A 237 -18.01 2.35 1.77
CA MET A 237 -19.02 1.39 2.19
C MET A 237 -20.17 1.26 1.18
N GLY A 238 -20.04 1.84 -0.03
CA GLY A 238 -21.12 1.86 -1.03
C GLY A 238 -21.69 0.48 -1.34
N ARG A 239 -20.85 -0.56 -1.37
CA ARG A 239 -21.27 -1.97 -1.58
C ARG A 239 -22.16 -2.53 -0.46
N LEU A 240 -22.10 -1.96 0.74
CA LEU A 240 -22.87 -2.37 1.91
C LEU A 240 -24.00 -1.37 2.24
N MET A 241 -24.30 -0.41 1.36
CA MET A 241 -25.37 0.55 1.61
C MET A 241 -26.69 -0.14 1.95
N GLY A 242 -27.29 0.23 3.08
CA GLY A 242 -28.51 -0.37 3.63
C GLY A 242 -28.30 -1.69 4.39
N LYS A 243 -27.07 -2.18 4.54
CA LYS A 243 -26.71 -3.40 5.29
C LYS A 243 -25.93 -3.07 6.56
N LYS A 244 -25.67 -4.08 7.40
CA LYS A 244 -24.79 -3.96 8.57
C LYS A 244 -23.34 -4.32 8.25
N ILE A 245 -22.42 -3.65 8.93
CA ILE A 245 -21.01 -4.00 9.00
C ILE A 245 -20.55 -4.00 10.46
N ARG A 246 -19.94 -5.10 10.89
CA ARG A 246 -19.30 -5.22 12.18
C ARG A 246 -17.80 -4.99 12.02
N VAL A 247 -17.25 -4.06 12.79
CA VAL A 247 -15.84 -3.73 12.81
C VAL A 247 -15.27 -4.13 14.17
N THR A 248 -14.19 -4.91 14.15
CA THR A 248 -13.55 -5.45 15.36
C THR A 248 -12.05 -5.17 15.35
N GLY A 249 -11.45 -4.91 16.51
CA GLY A 249 -10.00 -4.73 16.67
C GLY A 249 -9.59 -4.72 18.14
N ARG A 250 -8.30 -4.83 18.39
CA ARG A 250 -7.69 -4.74 19.73
C ARG A 250 -6.82 -3.49 19.79
N ILE A 251 -7.16 -2.52 20.65
CA ILE A 251 -6.48 -1.23 20.72
C ILE A 251 -5.92 -0.95 22.12
N PRO A 252 -4.83 -0.18 22.26
CA PRO A 252 -4.44 0.40 23.54
C PRO A 252 -5.58 1.20 24.17
N GLY A 253 -5.76 1.10 25.49
CA GLY A 253 -6.88 1.74 26.18
C GLY A 253 -6.89 3.27 26.07
N GLU A 254 -5.72 3.89 25.96
CA GLU A 254 -5.59 5.34 25.69
C GLU A 254 -6.16 5.78 24.34
N MET A 255 -6.42 4.85 23.42
CA MET A 255 -6.98 5.10 22.10
C MET A 255 -8.51 5.03 22.07
N GLU A 256 -9.18 4.83 23.21
CA GLU A 256 -10.65 4.81 23.32
C GLU A 256 -11.31 6.01 22.63
N LYS A 257 -10.77 7.22 22.88
CA LYS A 257 -11.31 8.44 22.29
C LYS A 257 -11.06 8.52 20.79
N ALA A 258 -9.95 8.00 20.28
CA ALA A 258 -9.70 7.90 18.85
C ALA A 258 -10.69 6.93 18.18
N TRP A 259 -10.94 5.78 18.80
CA TRP A 259 -11.93 4.81 18.34
C TRP A 259 -13.36 5.40 18.33
N SER A 260 -13.74 6.18 19.34
CA SER A 260 -15.06 6.83 19.40
C SER A 260 -15.33 7.83 18.26
N GLN A 261 -14.28 8.26 17.56
CA GLN A 261 -14.37 9.16 16.40
C GLN A 261 -14.53 8.41 15.06
N VAL A 262 -14.48 7.07 15.06
CA VAL A 262 -14.77 6.25 13.87
C VAL A 262 -16.28 6.24 13.64
N VAL A 263 -16.71 6.93 12.58
CA VAL A 263 -18.14 7.20 12.32
C VAL A 263 -18.48 7.12 10.84
N LEU A 264 -19.76 6.91 10.54
CA LEU A 264 -20.29 7.00 9.19
C LEU A 264 -20.52 8.46 8.76
N SER A 265 -20.11 8.79 7.54
CA SER A 265 -20.27 10.11 6.91
C SER A 265 -20.46 10.01 5.39
N ASP A 266 -21.12 11.00 4.79
CA ASP A 266 -21.22 11.11 3.32
C ASP A 266 -20.08 11.96 2.73
N THR A 267 -19.37 12.68 3.58
CA THR A 267 -18.22 13.54 3.25
C THR A 267 -17.04 13.20 4.17
N PHE A 268 -15.85 13.71 3.86
CA PHE A 268 -14.67 13.56 4.74
C PHE A 268 -13.91 14.88 4.90
N PRO A 269 -13.20 15.10 6.04
CA PRO A 269 -12.44 16.32 6.25
C PRO A 269 -11.38 16.56 5.17
N GLY A 270 -11.45 17.71 4.48
CA GLY A 270 -10.56 18.08 3.37
C GLY A 270 -11.04 17.61 2.00
N GLU A 271 -12.28 17.16 1.85
CA GLU A 271 -12.88 16.84 0.56
C GLU A 271 -13.04 18.09 -0.32
N GLU A 272 -13.30 19.25 0.28
CA GLU A 272 -13.54 20.52 -0.40
C GLU A 272 -12.32 21.09 -1.15
N VAL A 273 -11.12 20.64 -0.79
CA VAL A 273 -9.84 21.03 -1.43
C VAL A 273 -9.16 19.85 -2.11
N ILE A 274 -9.88 18.75 -2.33
CA ILE A 274 -9.29 17.56 -2.92
C ILE A 274 -8.72 17.85 -4.31
N TYR A 275 -7.50 17.39 -4.54
CA TYR A 275 -6.69 17.67 -5.72
C TYR A 275 -6.24 19.13 -5.92
N GLN A 276 -6.60 20.03 -5.00
CA GLN A 276 -6.16 21.43 -4.97
C GLN A 276 -5.10 21.66 -3.88
N GLU A 277 -4.59 20.60 -3.26
CA GLU A 277 -3.56 20.72 -2.23
C GLU A 277 -2.25 21.29 -2.82
N PRO A 278 -1.47 22.09 -2.07
CA PRO A 278 -0.31 22.83 -2.62
C PRO A 278 0.78 21.99 -3.29
N ARG A 279 0.86 20.70 -2.96
CA ARG A 279 1.85 19.73 -3.46
C ARG A 279 1.22 18.66 -4.34
N ARG A 280 -0.02 18.84 -4.80
CA ARG A 280 -0.73 17.89 -5.65
C ARG A 280 -0.29 18.01 -7.11
N PRO A 281 0.20 16.93 -7.75
CA PRO A 281 0.37 16.86 -9.20
C PRO A 281 -0.93 17.19 -9.91
N GLN A 282 -0.90 18.02 -10.95
CA GLN A 282 -2.08 18.54 -11.61
C GLN A 282 -2.51 17.72 -12.83
N TYR A 283 -1.62 16.91 -13.41
CA TYR A 283 -1.94 16.08 -14.58
C TYR A 283 -1.32 14.68 -14.54
N HIS A 284 -0.74 14.28 -13.40
CA HIS A 284 -0.42 12.89 -13.09
C HIS A 284 -1.47 12.28 -12.18
N PHE A 285 -1.79 11.00 -12.40
CA PHE A 285 -2.71 10.31 -11.52
C PHE A 285 -2.11 10.13 -10.11
N THR A 286 -2.83 10.63 -9.11
CA THR A 286 -2.64 10.33 -7.69
C THR A 286 -3.99 9.89 -7.11
N SER A 287 -3.96 8.99 -6.12
CA SER A 287 -5.17 8.68 -5.35
C SER A 287 -5.63 9.89 -4.55
N ARG A 288 -6.90 9.91 -4.17
CA ARG A 288 -7.44 10.97 -3.30
C ARG A 288 -6.60 11.12 -2.02
N ARG A 289 -6.31 10.00 -1.36
CA ARG A 289 -5.54 9.88 -0.11
C ARG A 289 -4.82 8.55 -0.07
N GLY A 290 -3.77 8.45 0.74
CA GLY A 290 -3.05 7.21 0.99
C GLY A 290 -1.91 6.94 0.02
N TRP A 291 -1.35 5.74 0.11
CA TRP A 291 -0.23 5.28 -0.72
C TRP A 291 -0.71 4.68 -2.03
N ILE A 292 0.00 4.94 -3.13
CA ILE A 292 -0.11 4.14 -4.35
C ILE A 292 1.26 3.57 -4.76
N ASN A 293 1.26 2.40 -5.38
CA ASN A 293 2.39 1.94 -6.19
C ASN A 293 1.91 1.43 -7.55
N ASP A 294 2.25 0.20 -7.91
CA ASP A 294 2.19 -0.34 -9.26
C ASP A 294 0.81 -0.11 -9.92
N PRO A 295 0.76 0.32 -11.18
CA PRO A 295 -0.46 0.28 -11.97
C PRO A 295 -0.87 -1.18 -12.21
N ASN A 296 -2.16 -1.47 -12.12
CA ASN A 296 -2.74 -2.79 -12.26
C ASN A 296 -4.02 -2.74 -13.09
N GLY A 297 -4.50 -3.90 -13.53
CA GLY A 297 -5.84 -3.97 -14.14
C GLY A 297 -6.00 -3.13 -15.41
N LEU A 298 -4.91 -2.82 -16.11
CA LEU A 298 -4.89 -1.90 -17.25
C LEU A 298 -5.61 -2.50 -18.46
N VAL A 299 -6.84 -2.05 -18.71
CA VAL A 299 -7.65 -2.50 -19.85
C VAL A 299 -8.46 -1.34 -20.42
N TYR A 300 -8.57 -1.29 -21.75
CA TYR A 300 -9.48 -0.39 -22.43
C TYR A 300 -10.73 -1.13 -22.90
N ALA A 301 -11.90 -0.68 -22.46
CA ALA A 301 -13.18 -1.25 -22.85
C ALA A 301 -14.30 -0.21 -22.82
N ASP A 302 -15.25 -0.32 -23.75
CA ASP A 302 -16.45 0.52 -23.82
C ASP A 302 -16.17 2.03 -23.73
N GLY A 303 -15.11 2.49 -24.41
CA GLY A 303 -14.72 3.90 -24.44
C GLY A 303 -13.88 4.36 -23.24
N LYS A 304 -13.50 3.45 -22.33
CA LYS A 304 -12.85 3.80 -21.07
C LYS A 304 -11.54 3.07 -20.87
N TRP A 305 -10.55 3.83 -20.41
CA TRP A 305 -9.32 3.34 -19.84
C TRP A 305 -9.54 3.01 -18.36
N HIS A 306 -9.26 1.78 -17.95
CA HIS A 306 -9.30 1.36 -16.55
C HIS A 306 -7.89 1.36 -15.96
N LEU A 307 -7.71 2.07 -14.86
CA LEU A 307 -6.49 2.09 -14.06
C LEU A 307 -6.82 1.58 -12.66
N SER A 308 -6.46 0.34 -12.38
CA SER A 308 -6.31 -0.11 -10.99
C SER A 308 -4.88 0.12 -10.53
N TYR A 309 -4.65 0.05 -9.22
CA TYR A 309 -3.32 0.27 -8.66
C TYR A 309 -3.24 -0.30 -7.26
N GLN A 310 -2.05 -0.78 -6.89
CA GLN A 310 -1.75 -1.13 -5.51
C GLN A 310 -1.95 0.08 -4.60
N HIS A 311 -2.73 -0.08 -3.52
CA HIS A 311 -3.23 1.03 -2.74
C HIS A 311 -3.31 0.73 -1.24
N ASN A 312 -2.74 1.59 -0.40
CA ASN A 312 -3.07 1.68 1.02
C ASN A 312 -4.05 2.84 1.24
N PRO A 313 -5.35 2.59 1.44
CA PRO A 313 -6.31 3.67 1.68
C PRO A 313 -6.19 4.26 3.09
N TYR A 314 -5.41 3.66 3.99
CA TYR A 314 -5.40 3.99 5.42
C TYR A 314 -4.15 4.76 5.87
N ASN A 315 -3.11 4.82 5.05
CA ASN A 315 -1.93 5.63 5.34
C ASN A 315 -1.15 5.96 4.06
N ILE A 316 -0.20 6.89 4.16
CA ILE A 316 0.72 7.29 3.09
C ILE A 316 2.00 6.44 3.04
N PHE A 317 1.98 5.27 3.68
CA PHE A 317 3.07 4.29 3.73
C PHE A 317 2.61 2.96 3.16
N TRP A 318 3.57 2.14 2.71
CA TRP A 318 3.30 0.82 2.17
C TRP A 318 2.75 -0.13 3.26
N ASP A 319 1.48 -0.55 3.13
CA ASP A 319 0.78 -1.53 3.97
C ASP A 319 -0.61 -1.82 3.33
N ASN A 320 -1.44 -2.71 3.90
CA ASN A 320 -2.87 -2.84 3.56
C ASN A 320 -3.22 -2.95 2.07
N MET A 321 -2.36 -3.57 1.26
CA MET A 321 -2.50 -3.48 -0.19
C MET A 321 -3.89 -3.94 -0.64
N THR A 322 -4.60 -2.98 -1.23
CA THR A 322 -5.88 -3.10 -1.93
C THR A 322 -5.65 -2.76 -3.40
N TRP A 323 -6.59 -3.07 -4.28
CA TRP A 323 -6.59 -2.42 -5.59
C TRP A 323 -7.50 -1.19 -5.55
N GLY A 324 -6.91 -0.01 -5.65
CA GLY A 324 -7.63 1.19 -6.04
C GLY A 324 -8.14 1.07 -7.48
N HIS A 325 -9.01 2.00 -7.89
CA HIS A 325 -9.57 1.99 -9.23
C HIS A 325 -9.95 3.39 -9.70
N ALA A 326 -9.60 3.72 -10.94
CA ALA A 326 -10.02 4.91 -11.63
C ALA A 326 -10.34 4.58 -13.10
N VAL A 327 -11.18 5.41 -13.71
CA VAL A 327 -11.48 5.34 -15.14
C VAL A 327 -11.29 6.69 -15.81
N SER A 328 -10.86 6.70 -17.06
CA SER A 328 -10.74 7.89 -17.89
C SER A 328 -11.22 7.60 -19.32
N GLU A 329 -11.69 8.62 -20.03
CA GLU A 329 -12.00 8.54 -21.47
C GLU A 329 -10.78 8.91 -22.33
N ASP A 330 -9.77 9.55 -21.75
CA ASP A 330 -8.65 10.17 -22.47
C ASP A 330 -7.28 10.00 -21.79
N LEU A 331 -7.14 9.05 -20.87
CA LEU A 331 -5.92 8.78 -20.08
C LEU A 331 -5.48 9.88 -19.09
N PHE A 332 -6.17 11.03 -19.02
CA PHE A 332 -5.77 12.15 -18.16
C PHE A 332 -6.85 12.58 -17.17
N HIS A 333 -8.10 12.69 -17.60
CA HIS A 333 -9.22 13.11 -16.74
C HIS A 333 -9.79 11.92 -15.97
N TRP A 334 -9.07 11.51 -14.93
CA TRP A 334 -9.39 10.34 -14.13
C TRP A 334 -10.54 10.59 -13.14
N LYS A 335 -11.50 9.67 -13.15
CA LYS A 335 -12.52 9.55 -12.10
C LYS A 335 -12.19 8.36 -11.21
N GLU A 336 -11.78 8.64 -9.97
CA GLU A 336 -11.57 7.59 -8.97
C GLU A 336 -12.91 6.93 -8.58
N MET A 337 -12.92 5.60 -8.66
CA MET A 337 -14.01 4.69 -8.37
C MET A 337 -13.80 4.06 -6.97
N PRO A 338 -14.82 3.39 -6.39
CA PRO A 338 -14.58 2.57 -5.20
C PRO A 338 -13.47 1.53 -5.45
N PRO A 339 -12.70 1.13 -4.41
CA PRO A 339 -11.63 0.15 -4.59
C PRO A 339 -12.12 -1.14 -5.25
N ALA A 340 -11.36 -1.61 -6.24
CA ALA A 340 -11.67 -2.78 -7.05
C ALA A 340 -11.57 -4.08 -6.25
N LEU A 341 -10.49 -4.27 -5.48
CA LEU A 341 -10.23 -5.49 -4.73
C LEU A 341 -9.78 -5.17 -3.29
N TRP A 342 -10.34 -5.91 -2.34
CA TRP A 342 -10.04 -5.81 -0.91
C TRP A 342 -9.35 -7.06 -0.40
N PRO A 343 -8.45 -6.98 0.60
CA PRO A 343 -7.88 -8.15 1.28
C PRO A 343 -8.93 -9.13 1.77
N ASP A 344 -8.62 -10.42 1.69
CA ASP A 344 -9.43 -11.52 2.20
C ASP A 344 -8.55 -12.61 2.82
N GLU A 345 -9.13 -13.78 3.12
CA GLU A 345 -8.43 -14.92 3.70
C GLU A 345 -7.20 -15.40 2.89
N LEU A 346 -7.14 -15.13 1.59
CA LEU A 346 -6.00 -15.48 0.76
C LEU A 346 -4.83 -14.49 0.92
N GLY A 347 -5.08 -13.27 1.41
CA GLY A 347 -4.04 -12.28 1.68
C GLY A 347 -4.41 -10.87 1.24
N VAL A 348 -3.40 -10.00 1.24
CA VAL A 348 -3.50 -8.64 0.68
C VAL A 348 -3.37 -8.68 -0.85
N MET A 349 -3.90 -7.68 -1.53
CA MET A 349 -3.95 -7.66 -3.00
C MET A 349 -2.62 -7.15 -3.53
N PHE A 350 -1.89 -7.99 -4.24
CA PHE A 350 -0.66 -7.63 -4.96
C PHE A 350 -0.97 -7.44 -6.45
N SER A 351 0.05 -6.98 -7.19
CA SER A 351 -0.08 -6.53 -8.57
C SER A 351 -0.59 -7.60 -9.53
N GLY A 352 -0.99 -7.14 -10.71
CA GLY A 352 -1.49 -7.98 -11.79
C GLY A 352 -2.13 -7.15 -12.90
N SER A 353 -2.94 -7.79 -13.74
CA SER A 353 -3.38 -7.27 -15.04
C SER A 353 -4.89 -7.29 -15.23
N GLY A 354 -5.37 -6.55 -16.23
CA GLY A 354 -6.77 -6.52 -16.66
C GLY A 354 -6.82 -6.79 -18.17
N PHE A 355 -7.91 -7.42 -18.63
CA PHE A 355 -8.06 -7.82 -20.03
C PHE A 355 -9.53 -8.04 -20.39
N VAL A 356 -9.85 -7.93 -21.69
CA VAL A 356 -11.20 -8.22 -22.20
C VAL A 356 -11.40 -9.73 -22.31
N VAL A 357 -12.51 -10.24 -21.78
CA VAL A 357 -12.85 -11.67 -21.79
C VAL A 357 -14.09 -11.92 -22.65
N PRO A 358 -13.96 -12.56 -23.83
CA PRO A 358 -15.10 -13.05 -24.58
C PRO A 358 -15.83 -14.14 -23.80
N ARG A 359 -17.18 -14.10 -23.81
CA ARG A 359 -18.02 -15.00 -23.02
C ARG A 359 -17.69 -16.49 -23.18
N ASP A 360 -17.42 -16.93 -24.40
CA ASP A 360 -17.24 -18.35 -24.73
C ASP A 360 -15.78 -18.82 -24.62
N GLN A 361 -14.89 -17.99 -24.07
CA GLN A 361 -13.45 -18.27 -23.94
C GLN A 361 -12.98 -18.30 -22.48
N SER A 362 -13.87 -18.52 -21.52
CA SER A 362 -13.51 -18.57 -20.11
C SER A 362 -14.46 -19.45 -19.28
N ALA A 363 -13.95 -20.01 -18.18
CA ALA A 363 -14.72 -20.62 -17.10
C ALA A 363 -15.15 -19.58 -16.03
N LEU A 364 -14.71 -18.32 -16.14
CA LEU A 364 -15.20 -17.25 -15.28
C LEU A 364 -16.70 -17.00 -15.54
N PRO A 365 -17.48 -16.56 -14.54
CA PRO A 365 -18.92 -16.26 -14.67
C PRO A 365 -19.23 -15.01 -15.51
N ILE A 366 -18.74 -14.96 -16.76
CA ILE A 366 -18.99 -13.88 -17.72
C ILE A 366 -20.39 -14.03 -18.31
N THR A 367 -21.18 -12.96 -18.20
CA THR A 367 -22.57 -12.91 -18.68
C THR A 367 -22.79 -11.87 -19.77
N SER A 368 -21.95 -10.84 -19.86
CA SER A 368 -21.89 -9.92 -20.99
C SER A 368 -21.24 -10.60 -22.22
N SER A 369 -21.44 -10.05 -23.42
CA SER A 369 -20.76 -10.56 -24.63
C SER A 369 -19.24 -10.42 -24.53
N HIS A 370 -18.79 -9.33 -23.92
CA HIS A 370 -17.40 -9.06 -23.55
C HIS A 370 -17.40 -8.61 -22.09
N GLY A 371 -16.86 -9.44 -21.21
CA GLY A 371 -16.62 -9.08 -19.82
C GLY A 371 -15.22 -8.51 -19.63
N LEU A 372 -14.93 -8.05 -18.42
CA LEU A 372 -13.57 -7.73 -18.01
C LEU A 372 -13.08 -8.82 -17.07
N GLY A 373 -11.87 -9.32 -17.33
CA GLY A 373 -11.12 -10.20 -16.44
C GLY A 373 -9.98 -9.44 -15.78
N PHE A 374 -9.65 -9.84 -14.57
CA PHE A 374 -8.55 -9.29 -13.80
C PHE A 374 -7.80 -10.44 -13.15
N ALA A 375 -6.47 -10.43 -13.24
CA ALA A 375 -5.61 -11.37 -12.55
C ALA A 375 -4.78 -10.62 -11.52
N TYR A 376 -4.62 -11.18 -10.33
CA TYR A 376 -3.88 -10.55 -9.24
C TYR A 376 -3.18 -11.59 -8.39
N THR A 377 -2.12 -11.19 -7.69
CA THR A 377 -1.53 -12.03 -6.66
C THR A 377 -2.23 -11.79 -5.32
N ALA A 378 -2.70 -12.83 -4.65
CA ALA A 378 -3.07 -12.76 -3.24
C ALA A 378 -1.82 -13.07 -2.41
N TRP A 379 -1.27 -12.05 -1.74
CA TRP A 379 -0.05 -12.18 -0.94
C TRP A 379 -0.37 -12.71 0.46
N GLY A 380 -0.31 -14.03 0.60
CA GLY A 380 -0.75 -14.75 1.79
C GLY A 380 0.03 -14.44 3.07
N GLU A 381 1.27 -13.96 3.00
CA GLU A 381 2.00 -13.59 4.22
C GLU A 381 1.37 -12.39 4.94
N GLY A 382 0.55 -11.59 4.24
CA GLY A 382 -0.26 -10.53 4.81
C GLY A 382 -1.65 -10.97 5.29
N SER A 383 -1.99 -12.26 5.18
CA SER A 383 -3.29 -12.82 5.55
C SER A 383 -3.54 -12.77 7.07
N VAL A 384 -4.83 -12.71 7.44
CA VAL A 384 -5.26 -13.03 8.82
C VAL A 384 -5.07 -14.52 9.15
N ILE A 385 -4.92 -15.38 8.15
CA ILE A 385 -4.66 -16.81 8.32
C ILE A 385 -3.15 -17.05 8.26
N PRO A 386 -2.50 -17.47 9.36
CA PRO A 386 -1.06 -17.72 9.38
C PRO A 386 -0.63 -18.80 8.38
N GLY A 387 0.58 -18.65 7.83
CA GLY A 387 1.21 -19.66 6.96
C GLY A 387 0.72 -19.69 5.51
N LYS A 388 -0.21 -18.81 5.12
CA LYS A 388 -0.61 -18.63 3.71
C LYS A 388 0.58 -18.11 2.89
N LYS A 389 0.62 -18.52 1.62
CA LYS A 389 1.66 -18.16 0.65
C LYS A 389 1.09 -17.31 -0.48
N ALA A 390 1.97 -16.73 -1.30
CA ALA A 390 1.58 -16.00 -2.49
C ALA A 390 0.91 -16.95 -3.49
N THR A 391 -0.31 -16.61 -3.92
CA THR A 391 -1.11 -17.39 -4.88
C THR A 391 -1.68 -16.48 -5.96
N GLN A 392 -2.01 -17.02 -7.14
CA GLN A 392 -2.55 -16.24 -8.25
C GLN A 392 -4.05 -16.45 -8.35
N ALA A 393 -4.78 -15.36 -8.50
CA ALA A 393 -6.22 -15.32 -8.36
C ALA A 393 -6.85 -14.48 -9.48
N MET A 394 -8.11 -14.75 -9.74
CA MET A 394 -8.90 -14.12 -10.80
C MET A 394 -10.06 -13.32 -10.21
N ALA A 395 -10.41 -12.22 -10.86
CA ALA A 395 -11.65 -11.49 -10.66
C ALA A 395 -12.26 -11.12 -12.02
N PHE A 396 -13.54 -10.77 -12.01
CA PHE A 396 -14.25 -10.44 -13.24
C PHE A 396 -15.28 -9.33 -13.00
N SER A 397 -15.69 -8.69 -14.08
CA SER A 397 -16.78 -7.71 -14.10
C SER A 397 -17.66 -7.94 -15.32
N ASN A 398 -18.98 -7.89 -15.08
CA ASN A 398 -20.01 -7.98 -16.13
C ASN A 398 -20.66 -6.63 -16.46
N ASP A 399 -20.24 -5.53 -15.83
CA ASP A 399 -20.90 -4.22 -15.92
C ASP A 399 -19.94 -3.06 -16.27
N GLY A 400 -18.91 -3.36 -17.07
CA GLY A 400 -17.93 -2.38 -17.53
C GLY A 400 -17.01 -1.88 -16.42
N GLY A 401 -16.63 -2.78 -15.50
CA GLY A 401 -15.67 -2.55 -14.41
C GLY A 401 -16.23 -1.78 -13.23
N ARG A 402 -17.56 -1.64 -13.10
CA ARG A 402 -18.16 -0.93 -11.95
C ARG A 402 -18.18 -1.80 -10.71
N ASN A 403 -18.43 -3.10 -10.89
CA ASN A 403 -18.36 -4.10 -9.84
C ASN A 403 -17.40 -5.21 -10.24
N ILE A 404 -16.25 -5.27 -9.57
CA ILE A 404 -15.25 -6.31 -9.78
C ILE A 404 -15.45 -7.38 -8.69
N ILE A 405 -15.66 -8.62 -9.12
CA ILE A 405 -16.03 -9.75 -8.28
C ILE A 405 -14.92 -10.78 -8.34
N LYS A 406 -14.37 -11.16 -7.17
CA LYS A 406 -13.39 -12.23 -7.07
C LYS A 406 -14.02 -13.57 -7.48
N PHE A 407 -13.28 -14.36 -8.26
CA PHE A 407 -13.73 -15.69 -8.64
C PHE A 407 -13.78 -16.61 -7.41
N ALA A 408 -14.92 -17.26 -7.20
CA ALA A 408 -15.13 -18.10 -6.02
C ALA A 408 -14.21 -19.34 -5.99
N GLY A 409 -13.68 -19.76 -7.14
CA GLY A 409 -12.73 -20.87 -7.25
C GLY A 409 -11.26 -20.47 -7.05
N ASN A 410 -10.97 -19.28 -6.54
CA ASN A 410 -9.60 -18.86 -6.27
C ASN A 410 -8.95 -19.67 -5.13
N PRO A 411 -7.61 -19.82 -5.14
CA PRO A 411 -6.69 -19.38 -6.19
C PRO A 411 -6.71 -20.29 -7.43
N VAL A 412 -6.34 -19.74 -8.61
CA VAL A 412 -6.22 -20.51 -9.87
C VAL A 412 -4.82 -21.08 -10.08
N ILE A 413 -3.80 -20.51 -9.44
CA ILE A 413 -2.45 -21.06 -9.36
C ILE A 413 -1.97 -20.96 -7.91
N GLU A 414 -1.59 -22.09 -7.33
CA GLU A 414 -0.98 -22.15 -5.99
C GLU A 414 0.43 -21.54 -5.97
N HIS A 415 1.04 -21.44 -4.80
CA HIS A 415 2.43 -21.00 -4.69
C HIS A 415 3.38 -21.92 -5.49
N ILE A 416 4.29 -21.33 -6.26
CA ILE A 416 5.24 -22.06 -7.11
C ILE A 416 6.63 -22.04 -6.47
N VAL A 417 7.21 -20.85 -6.34
CA VAL A 417 8.60 -20.65 -5.90
C VAL A 417 8.79 -19.21 -5.44
N GLY A 418 9.74 -19.00 -4.53
CA GLY A 418 10.22 -17.66 -4.15
C GLY A 418 9.08 -16.74 -3.73
N GLY A 419 8.99 -15.58 -4.37
CA GLY A 419 7.91 -14.63 -4.17
C GLY A 419 6.95 -14.55 -5.34
N ASN A 420 6.68 -15.64 -6.07
CA ASN A 420 6.02 -15.61 -7.36
C ASN A 420 4.74 -14.74 -7.39
N ARG A 421 4.69 -13.77 -8.30
CA ARG A 421 3.66 -12.71 -8.31
C ARG A 421 3.51 -12.01 -9.67
N ASP A 422 2.56 -11.09 -9.71
CA ASP A 422 2.33 -10.11 -10.77
C ASP A 422 1.89 -10.73 -12.12
N PRO A 423 0.75 -11.45 -12.17
CA PRO A 423 0.31 -12.12 -13.39
C PRO A 423 -0.10 -11.12 -14.50
N LYS A 424 0.61 -11.13 -15.62
CA LYS A 424 0.21 -10.47 -16.87
C LYS A 424 -0.48 -11.44 -17.79
N ILE A 425 -1.77 -11.23 -18.07
CA ILE A 425 -2.55 -12.10 -18.95
C ILE A 425 -2.96 -11.38 -20.24
N PHE A 426 -2.92 -12.11 -21.35
CA PHE A 426 -3.51 -11.70 -22.63
C PHE A 426 -4.00 -12.91 -23.43
N TRP A 427 -4.86 -12.66 -24.42
CA TRP A 427 -5.31 -13.68 -25.37
C TRP A 427 -4.34 -13.79 -26.55
N TYR A 428 -3.86 -15.00 -26.84
CA TYR A 428 -3.02 -15.28 -27.99
C TYR A 428 -3.83 -15.98 -29.09
N GLU A 429 -4.24 -15.19 -30.08
CA GLU A 429 -5.13 -15.63 -31.17
C GLU A 429 -4.61 -16.84 -31.97
N PRO A 430 -3.32 -16.94 -32.35
CA PRO A 430 -2.85 -18.04 -33.19
C PRO A 430 -3.09 -19.45 -32.60
N THR A 431 -2.98 -19.62 -31.28
CA THR A 431 -3.26 -20.91 -30.60
C THR A 431 -4.60 -20.93 -29.86
N LYS A 432 -5.36 -19.82 -29.91
CA LYS A 432 -6.63 -19.63 -29.19
C LYS A 432 -6.52 -20.04 -27.73
N SER A 433 -5.60 -19.39 -27.02
CA SER A 433 -5.37 -19.63 -25.60
C SER A 433 -5.00 -18.36 -24.87
N TRP A 434 -5.28 -18.35 -23.58
CA TRP A 434 -4.75 -17.36 -22.66
C TRP A 434 -3.31 -17.66 -22.34
N VAL A 435 -2.51 -16.61 -22.23
CA VAL A 435 -1.10 -16.65 -21.83
C VAL A 435 -0.96 -15.80 -20.59
N MET A 436 -0.26 -16.31 -19.58
CA MET A 436 0.15 -15.57 -18.39
C MET A 436 1.67 -15.54 -18.32
N ALA A 437 2.25 -14.34 -18.25
CA ALA A 437 3.61 -14.15 -17.78
C ALA A 437 3.59 -13.89 -16.26
N LEU A 438 4.42 -14.60 -15.50
CA LEU A 438 4.44 -14.54 -14.05
C LEU A 438 5.88 -14.41 -13.54
N TYR A 439 6.15 -13.47 -12.65
CA TYR A 439 7.46 -13.40 -12.00
C TYR A 439 7.62 -14.57 -11.02
N HIS A 440 8.78 -15.22 -11.02
CA HIS A 440 9.10 -16.31 -10.08
C HIS A 440 9.98 -15.79 -8.95
N ASP A 441 11.27 -15.60 -9.24
CA ASP A 441 12.29 -15.14 -8.32
C ASP A 441 13.53 -14.68 -9.10
N GLY A 442 14.35 -13.82 -8.50
CA GLY A 442 15.54 -13.25 -9.13
C GLY A 442 15.22 -12.55 -10.46
N ASP A 443 15.73 -13.10 -11.57
CA ASP A 443 15.46 -12.62 -12.92
C ASP A 443 14.63 -13.60 -13.77
N GLU A 444 14.06 -14.65 -13.16
CA GLU A 444 13.28 -15.70 -13.81
C GLU A 444 11.78 -15.38 -13.81
N TYR A 445 11.14 -15.69 -14.94
CA TYR A 445 9.72 -15.56 -15.17
C TYR A 445 9.16 -16.85 -15.80
N GLY A 446 7.94 -17.21 -15.43
CA GLY A 446 7.18 -18.33 -16.00
C GLY A 446 6.24 -17.89 -17.11
N ILE A 447 6.06 -18.74 -18.13
CA ILE A 447 4.93 -18.67 -19.07
C ILE A 447 3.96 -19.77 -18.70
N HIS A 448 2.71 -19.39 -18.46
CA HIS A 448 1.60 -20.30 -18.26
C HIS A 448 0.56 -20.13 -19.36
N VAL A 449 -0.09 -21.22 -19.76
CA VAL A 449 -1.10 -21.23 -20.81
C VAL A 449 -2.38 -21.87 -20.30
N SER A 450 -3.52 -21.29 -20.67
CA SER A 450 -4.85 -21.79 -20.30
C SER A 450 -5.84 -21.72 -21.45
N LYS A 451 -6.86 -22.58 -21.42
CA LYS A 451 -8.01 -22.51 -22.34
C LYS A 451 -9.20 -21.75 -21.75
N ASP A 452 -9.22 -21.51 -20.44
CA ASP A 452 -10.42 -21.04 -19.74
C ASP A 452 -10.18 -20.02 -18.61
N LEU A 453 -8.92 -19.61 -18.38
CA LEU A 453 -8.45 -18.72 -17.31
C LEU A 453 -8.42 -19.35 -15.90
N VAL A 454 -8.77 -20.63 -15.75
CA VAL A 454 -8.82 -21.32 -14.47
C VAL A 454 -7.78 -22.44 -14.43
N ASP A 455 -7.74 -23.30 -15.45
CA ASP A 455 -6.78 -24.38 -15.55
C ASP A 455 -5.52 -23.90 -16.29
N TRP A 456 -4.40 -23.80 -15.56
CA TRP A 456 -3.13 -23.27 -16.08
C TRP A 456 -2.03 -24.33 -16.14
N GLU A 457 -1.35 -24.41 -17.29
CA GLU A 457 -0.14 -25.23 -17.50
C GLU A 457 1.08 -24.30 -17.60
N GLN A 458 2.11 -24.51 -16.79
CA GLN A 458 3.40 -23.84 -17.02
C GLN A 458 4.12 -24.49 -18.20
N THR A 459 4.38 -23.73 -19.26
CA THR A 459 4.93 -24.26 -20.52
C THR A 459 6.41 -23.98 -20.71
N SER A 460 6.91 -22.86 -20.19
CA SER A 460 8.34 -22.51 -20.26
C SER A 460 8.71 -21.51 -19.16
N THR A 461 10.00 -21.21 -19.04
CA THR A 461 10.52 -20.04 -18.31
C THR A 461 11.39 -19.18 -19.23
N TYR A 462 11.59 -17.92 -18.85
CA TYR A 462 12.54 -17.01 -19.49
C TYR A 462 13.20 -16.10 -18.45
N HIS A 463 14.31 -15.47 -18.82
CA HIS A 463 15.04 -14.57 -17.93
C HIS A 463 15.17 -13.17 -18.52
N ILE A 464 15.06 -12.17 -17.65
CA ILE A 464 15.41 -10.77 -17.94
C ILE A 464 16.52 -10.33 -16.97
N PRO A 465 17.80 -10.64 -17.28
CA PRO A 465 18.92 -10.27 -16.42
C PRO A 465 18.94 -8.77 -16.09
N GLY A 466 19.09 -8.46 -14.80
CA GLY A 466 19.08 -7.09 -14.29
C GLY A 466 17.68 -6.51 -14.03
N ASP A 467 16.64 -7.35 -14.07
CA ASP A 467 15.27 -6.98 -13.72
C ASP A 467 14.56 -8.03 -12.86
N SER A 468 13.41 -7.65 -12.30
CA SER A 468 12.54 -8.47 -11.43
C SER A 468 11.13 -7.87 -11.42
N GLU A 469 10.13 -8.67 -11.05
CA GLU A 469 8.73 -8.23 -10.84
C GLU A 469 8.00 -7.68 -12.08
N CYS A 470 6.68 -7.53 -11.96
CA CYS A 470 5.78 -6.90 -12.93
C CYS A 470 6.10 -7.24 -14.41
N PRO A 471 6.05 -8.53 -14.79
CA PRO A 471 6.26 -8.92 -16.16
C PRO A 471 5.24 -8.24 -17.08
N ASP A 472 5.69 -7.88 -18.28
CA ASP A 472 4.80 -7.65 -19.41
C ASP A 472 5.31 -8.42 -20.64
N LEU A 473 4.39 -8.84 -21.50
CA LEU A 473 4.68 -9.60 -22.72
C LEU A 473 3.73 -9.16 -23.83
N PHE A 474 4.27 -8.55 -24.87
CA PHE A 474 3.47 -8.00 -25.97
C PHE A 474 4.21 -7.96 -27.31
N PRO A 475 3.49 -8.00 -28.44
CA PRO A 475 4.07 -7.81 -29.76
C PRO A 475 4.17 -6.32 -30.11
N LEU A 476 5.19 -5.95 -30.90
CA LEU A 476 5.32 -4.66 -31.56
C LEU A 476 5.77 -4.85 -33.02
N LYS A 477 5.24 -4.01 -33.91
CA LYS A 477 5.67 -3.92 -35.31
C LYS A 477 6.95 -3.10 -35.39
N VAL A 478 7.95 -3.60 -36.12
CA VAL A 478 9.21 -2.91 -36.39
C VAL A 478 8.95 -1.86 -37.46
N ASP A 479 9.21 -0.58 -37.16
CA ASP A 479 8.99 0.56 -38.06
C ASP A 479 7.56 0.67 -38.62
N GLY A 480 6.58 0.08 -37.92
CA GLY A 480 5.19 0.01 -38.37
C GLY A 480 4.92 -1.00 -39.49
N ASP A 481 5.89 -1.85 -39.84
CA ASP A 481 5.75 -2.90 -40.87
C ASP A 481 4.99 -4.11 -40.32
N ASP A 482 3.80 -4.39 -40.86
CA ASP A 482 2.94 -5.52 -40.47
C ASP A 482 3.62 -6.89 -40.67
N GLU A 483 4.54 -7.00 -41.62
CA GLU A 483 5.24 -8.24 -41.93
C GLU A 483 6.44 -8.48 -40.99
N LYS A 484 6.76 -7.50 -40.12
CA LYS A 484 7.88 -7.58 -39.17
C LYS A 484 7.42 -7.27 -37.76
N THR A 485 6.96 -8.29 -37.07
CA THR A 485 6.59 -8.22 -35.65
C THR A 485 7.66 -8.86 -34.77
N ARG A 486 7.97 -8.24 -33.64
CA ARG A 486 8.79 -8.83 -32.57
C ARG A 486 8.04 -8.84 -31.26
N TRP A 487 8.31 -9.84 -30.44
CA TRP A 487 7.79 -9.92 -29.08
C TRP A 487 8.75 -9.25 -28.10
N VAL A 488 8.19 -8.56 -27.12
CA VAL A 488 8.90 -7.87 -26.06
C VAL A 488 8.52 -8.50 -24.74
N VAL A 489 9.49 -9.01 -23.99
CA VAL A 489 9.34 -9.27 -22.54
C VAL A 489 9.90 -8.08 -21.77
N TRP A 490 9.22 -7.65 -20.72
CA TRP A 490 9.53 -6.44 -19.95
C TRP A 490 9.48 -6.76 -18.44
N GLY A 491 10.35 -6.14 -17.65
CA GLY A 491 10.35 -6.22 -16.18
C GLY A 491 10.17 -4.85 -15.51
N ALA A 492 9.97 -4.85 -14.19
CA ALA A 492 9.56 -3.65 -13.46
C ALA A 492 10.54 -2.47 -13.55
N ASN A 493 11.85 -2.71 -13.67
CA ASN A 493 12.86 -1.65 -13.86
C ASN A 493 12.94 -1.15 -15.31
N GLY A 494 12.07 -1.64 -16.18
CA GLY A 494 11.99 -1.33 -17.60
C GLY A 494 13.20 -1.75 -18.40
N VAL A 495 13.79 -2.87 -17.98
CA VAL A 495 14.62 -3.71 -18.83
C VAL A 495 13.68 -4.61 -19.64
N TYR A 496 13.99 -4.78 -20.91
CA TYR A 496 13.27 -5.66 -21.81
C TYR A 496 14.21 -6.49 -22.67
N ARG A 497 13.64 -7.51 -23.30
CA ARG A 497 14.30 -8.29 -24.36
C ARG A 497 13.36 -8.45 -25.54
N LEU A 498 13.93 -8.38 -26.74
CA LEU A 498 13.22 -8.69 -27.97
C LEU A 498 13.31 -10.19 -28.24
N GLY A 499 12.34 -10.76 -28.94
CA GLY A 499 12.36 -12.17 -29.29
C GLY A 499 11.16 -12.59 -30.12
N GLU A 500 10.97 -13.90 -30.19
CA GLU A 500 9.82 -14.56 -30.82
C GLU A 500 8.97 -15.25 -29.76
N PHE A 501 7.65 -15.32 -29.97
CA PHE A 501 6.74 -16.02 -29.09
C PHE A 501 5.76 -16.87 -29.90
N ASP A 502 5.75 -18.18 -29.62
CA ASP A 502 4.94 -19.18 -30.33
C ASP A 502 3.61 -19.50 -29.63
N GLY A 503 3.26 -18.76 -28.58
CA GLY A 503 2.09 -19.00 -27.73
C GLY A 503 2.38 -19.84 -26.48
N ARG A 504 3.59 -20.42 -26.37
CA ARG A 504 4.00 -21.27 -25.25
C ARG A 504 5.42 -20.98 -24.74
N THR A 505 6.33 -20.54 -25.61
CA THR A 505 7.73 -20.27 -25.29
C THR A 505 8.16 -18.93 -25.88
N PHE A 506 8.81 -18.10 -25.06
CA PHE A 506 9.51 -16.91 -25.54
C PHE A 506 10.97 -17.24 -25.83
N THR A 507 11.40 -17.02 -27.07
CA THR A 507 12.79 -17.19 -27.49
C THR A 507 13.44 -15.83 -27.66
N ALA A 508 14.26 -15.45 -26.69
CA ALA A 508 14.92 -14.16 -26.69
C ALA A 508 15.97 -14.02 -27.80
N SER A 509 16.11 -12.80 -28.31
CA SER A 509 17.08 -12.36 -29.30
C SER A 509 17.91 -11.21 -28.73
N GLY A 510 19.23 -11.38 -28.70
CA GLY A 510 20.16 -10.38 -28.16
C GLY A 510 20.16 -10.21 -26.64
N ASP A 511 20.91 -9.20 -26.20
CA ASP A 511 21.11 -8.85 -24.81
C ASP A 511 19.95 -7.98 -24.27
N PRO A 512 19.73 -7.95 -22.94
CA PRO A 512 18.77 -7.05 -22.32
C PRO A 512 19.06 -5.59 -22.65
N GLN A 513 17.99 -4.84 -22.91
CA GLN A 513 18.01 -3.41 -23.16
C GLN A 513 17.18 -2.72 -22.08
N ARG A 514 17.52 -1.50 -21.68
CA ARG A 514 16.71 -0.69 -20.76
C ARG A 514 16.11 0.47 -21.52
N HIS A 515 14.87 0.85 -21.22
CA HIS A 515 14.19 2.03 -21.77
C HIS A 515 13.48 2.90 -20.71
N TYR A 516 13.68 2.59 -19.43
CA TYR A 516 13.06 3.23 -18.29
C TYR A 516 14.11 3.61 -17.24
N TRP A 517 14.18 4.89 -16.85
CA TRP A 517 15.18 5.36 -15.89
C TRP A 517 14.61 6.30 -14.86
N GLY A 518 15.27 6.25 -13.71
CA GLY A 518 15.06 7.15 -12.61
C GLY A 518 14.02 6.67 -11.64
N ASN A 519 13.01 7.49 -11.37
CA ASN A 519 12.00 7.19 -10.37
C ASN A 519 10.92 6.26 -10.88
N VAL A 520 10.92 5.89 -12.16
CA VAL A 520 9.84 5.10 -12.73
C VAL A 520 10.08 3.59 -12.59
N TYR A 521 9.00 2.83 -12.33
CA TYR A 521 9.05 1.41 -12.00
C TYR A 521 7.71 0.72 -12.24
N ALA A 522 7.70 -0.63 -12.22
CA ALA A 522 6.51 -1.49 -12.22
C ALA A 522 5.48 -1.18 -13.32
N GLY A 523 5.95 -0.64 -14.45
CA GLY A 523 5.03 -0.20 -15.49
C GLY A 523 4.49 -1.36 -16.31
N GLN A 524 3.22 -1.27 -16.66
CA GLN A 524 2.49 -2.26 -17.44
C GLN A 524 1.79 -1.60 -18.63
N SER A 525 1.56 -2.38 -19.67
CA SER A 525 0.75 -1.94 -20.80
C SER A 525 -0.72 -2.33 -20.70
N TYR A 526 -1.57 -1.49 -21.29
CA TYR A 526 -3.00 -1.75 -21.43
C TYR A 526 -3.28 -2.94 -22.33
N ASP A 527 -4.23 -3.78 -21.93
CA ASP A 527 -4.92 -4.67 -22.86
C ASP A 527 -5.95 -3.88 -23.69
N HIS A 528 -6.11 -4.30 -24.94
CA HIS A 528 -7.16 -3.82 -25.85
C HIS A 528 -7.18 -2.29 -26.08
N ALA A 529 -6.04 -1.61 -25.98
CA ALA A 529 -5.92 -0.20 -26.34
C ALA A 529 -6.37 0.05 -27.80
N PRO A 530 -7.09 1.15 -28.09
CA PRO A 530 -7.64 1.46 -29.40
C PRO A 530 -6.52 1.63 -30.44
N ASP A 531 -6.89 1.42 -31.71
CA ASP A 531 -6.01 1.56 -32.89
C ASP A 531 -4.76 0.66 -32.87
N GLY A 532 -4.76 -0.39 -32.06
CA GLY A 532 -3.63 -1.31 -31.91
C GLY A 532 -2.43 -0.69 -31.19
N ARG A 533 -2.64 0.42 -30.46
CA ARG A 533 -1.60 1.09 -29.67
C ARG A 533 -1.09 0.17 -28.54
N ARG A 534 0.14 0.42 -28.11
CA ARG A 534 0.72 -0.16 -26.90
C ARG A 534 0.91 0.96 -25.88
N VAL A 535 -0.17 1.33 -25.20
CA VAL A 535 -0.14 2.33 -24.14
C VAL A 535 0.37 1.70 -22.85
N HIS A 536 1.33 2.36 -22.21
CA HIS A 536 2.03 1.92 -21.00
C HIS A 536 1.98 3.01 -19.94
N VAL A 537 1.84 2.61 -18.68
CA VAL A 537 1.88 3.49 -17.51
C VAL A 537 2.75 2.81 -16.47
N GLY A 538 3.58 3.58 -15.76
CA GLY A 538 4.33 3.08 -14.61
C GLY A 538 4.08 3.87 -13.35
N TRP A 539 4.65 3.36 -12.27
CA TRP A 539 4.64 3.98 -10.96
C TRP A 539 5.93 4.79 -10.76
N MET A 540 5.80 6.05 -10.33
CA MET A 540 6.95 6.84 -9.92
C MET A 540 7.28 6.56 -8.44
N ARG A 541 8.20 5.62 -8.19
CA ARG A 541 8.75 5.26 -6.88
C ARG A 541 9.83 6.22 -6.39
N GLY A 542 10.08 6.25 -5.08
CA GLY A 542 11.24 6.95 -4.49
C GLY A 542 10.84 8.09 -3.55
N ASP A 543 11.70 9.10 -3.43
CA ASP A 543 11.58 10.13 -2.40
C ASP A 543 10.35 11.03 -2.59
N ILE A 544 9.41 10.93 -1.65
CA ILE A 544 8.17 11.70 -1.58
C ILE A 544 8.35 13.06 -0.89
N ALA A 545 9.58 13.54 -0.65
CA ALA A 545 9.81 14.87 -0.08
C ALA A 545 9.07 15.98 -0.87
N ALA A 546 8.89 15.79 -2.19
CA ALA A 546 8.09 16.66 -3.04
C ALA A 546 6.61 16.78 -2.59
N PHE A 547 6.09 15.78 -1.88
CA PHE A 547 4.71 15.66 -1.39
C PHE A 547 4.59 15.72 0.13
N GLU A 548 5.63 16.16 0.85
CA GLU A 548 5.61 16.17 2.31
C GLU A 548 4.35 16.88 2.85
N GLY A 549 3.77 16.36 3.92
CA GLY A 549 2.55 16.93 4.51
C GLY A 549 1.25 16.60 3.74
N ALA A 550 1.31 16.08 2.52
CA ALA A 550 0.12 15.70 1.77
C ALA A 550 -0.60 14.48 2.37
N PRO A 551 -1.92 14.34 2.13
CA PRO A 551 -2.69 13.17 2.56
C PRO A 551 -2.54 11.97 1.62
N PHE A 552 -1.66 12.06 0.61
CA PHE A 552 -1.35 11.01 -0.37
C PHE A 552 0.17 10.84 -0.49
N SER A 553 0.62 9.78 -1.15
CA SER A 553 2.02 9.61 -1.55
C SER A 553 2.14 8.98 -2.93
N LEU A 554 3.22 9.35 -3.63
CA LEU A 554 3.63 8.85 -4.95
C LEU A 554 2.61 9.19 -6.06
N GLN A 555 2.91 8.77 -7.29
CA GLN A 555 2.08 9.03 -8.47
C GLN A 555 2.32 7.99 -9.57
N MET A 556 1.42 7.96 -10.56
CA MET A 556 1.68 7.30 -11.85
C MET A 556 2.52 8.21 -12.75
N SER A 557 3.28 7.63 -13.68
CA SER A 557 3.91 8.35 -14.79
C SER A 557 2.85 8.91 -15.74
N LEU A 558 3.29 9.76 -16.67
CA LEU A 558 2.51 9.98 -17.87
C LEU A 558 2.21 8.65 -18.60
N PRO A 559 1.02 8.51 -19.21
CA PRO A 559 0.77 7.48 -20.20
C PRO A 559 1.70 7.63 -21.39
N MET A 560 2.25 6.53 -21.88
CA MET A 560 3.24 6.49 -22.95
C MET A 560 2.86 5.49 -24.03
N ASP A 561 3.05 5.85 -25.29
CA ASP A 561 2.94 4.95 -26.42
C ASP A 561 4.29 4.31 -26.73
N PHE A 562 4.30 2.98 -26.82
CA PHE A 562 5.48 2.21 -27.20
C PHE A 562 5.41 1.86 -28.69
N SER A 563 6.53 2.07 -29.39
CA SER A 563 6.78 1.59 -30.73
C SER A 563 8.15 0.91 -30.80
N LEU A 564 8.41 0.12 -31.85
CA LEU A 564 9.71 -0.51 -32.09
C LEU A 564 10.28 0.06 -33.38
N ARG A 565 11.48 0.64 -33.32
CA ARG A 565 12.10 1.35 -34.46
C ARG A 565 13.50 0.82 -34.75
N SER A 566 13.91 0.87 -36.02
CA SER A 566 15.24 0.48 -36.48
C SER A 566 16.19 1.68 -36.55
N PHE A 567 17.34 1.57 -35.89
CA PHE A 567 18.43 2.54 -35.94
C PHE A 567 19.72 1.81 -36.30
N GLU A 568 20.32 2.19 -37.43
CA GLU A 568 21.60 1.60 -37.90
C GLU A 568 21.59 0.06 -37.95
N GLY A 569 20.44 -0.53 -38.31
CA GLY A 569 20.26 -1.98 -38.40
C GLY A 569 19.98 -2.68 -37.06
N LYS A 570 19.81 -1.94 -35.95
CA LYS A 570 19.37 -2.46 -34.65
C LYS A 570 17.96 -1.98 -34.32
N GLU A 571 17.15 -2.89 -33.79
CA GLU A 571 15.80 -2.56 -33.31
C GLU A 571 15.85 -2.13 -31.84
N ARG A 572 15.07 -1.10 -31.53
CA ARG A 572 15.06 -0.46 -30.21
C ARG A 572 13.64 0.02 -29.89
N LEU A 573 13.22 -0.15 -28.64
CA LEU A 573 11.96 0.42 -28.17
C LEU A 573 12.03 1.96 -28.31
N TRP A 574 10.90 2.58 -28.63
CA TRP A 574 10.78 4.01 -28.75
C TRP A 574 9.53 4.46 -28.00
N ILE A 575 9.76 5.22 -26.94
CA ILE A 575 8.73 5.68 -26.02
C ILE A 575 8.40 7.14 -26.32
N GLU A 576 7.11 7.42 -26.52
CA GLU A 576 6.56 8.77 -26.69
C GLU A 576 5.43 8.99 -25.68
N PRO A 577 5.22 10.21 -25.17
CA PRO A 577 4.05 10.49 -24.34
C PRO A 577 2.79 10.32 -25.18
N SER A 578 1.74 9.78 -24.57
CA SER A 578 0.48 9.59 -25.27
C SER A 578 -0.12 10.93 -25.73
N ALA A 579 -0.59 10.96 -26.97
CA ALA A 579 -0.96 12.19 -27.68
C ALA A 579 -2.07 13.00 -26.97
N GLU A 580 -2.88 12.35 -26.15
CA GLU A 580 -3.94 12.94 -25.33
C GLU A 580 -3.44 14.05 -24.40
N VAL A 581 -2.15 14.02 -23.99
CA VAL A 581 -1.53 15.06 -23.15
C VAL A 581 -1.64 16.46 -23.76
N LYS A 582 -1.68 16.54 -25.10
CA LYS A 582 -1.77 17.79 -25.84
C LYS A 582 -3.07 18.54 -25.57
N SER A 583 -4.12 17.85 -25.13
CA SER A 583 -5.40 18.46 -24.76
C SER A 583 -5.30 19.40 -23.55
N LEU A 584 -4.24 19.25 -22.74
CA LEU A 584 -3.96 20.07 -21.56
C LEU A 584 -3.11 21.32 -21.87
N ARG A 585 -2.64 21.49 -23.12
CA ARG A 585 -1.76 22.61 -23.48
C ARG A 585 -2.52 23.93 -23.53
N GLU A 586 -2.00 24.91 -22.82
CA GLU A 586 -2.25 26.33 -23.01
C GLU A 586 -0.98 26.96 -23.59
N GLU A 587 -1.04 27.48 -24.82
CA GLU A 587 0.15 28.00 -25.50
C GLU A 587 0.76 29.19 -24.75
N ILE A 588 2.06 29.11 -24.43
CA ILE A 588 2.86 30.25 -23.94
C ILE A 588 3.52 30.93 -25.13
N PHE A 589 4.21 30.15 -25.96
CA PHE A 589 4.79 30.62 -27.21
C PHE A 589 4.92 29.48 -28.25
N VAL A 590 4.85 29.86 -29.52
CA VAL A 590 4.92 28.95 -30.66
C VAL A 590 6.34 28.43 -30.93
N PRO A 591 6.49 27.26 -31.60
CA PRO A 591 7.77 26.77 -32.10
C PRO A 591 8.60 27.85 -32.82
N GLN A 592 9.83 28.07 -32.36
CA GLN A 592 10.77 29.00 -32.97
C GLN A 592 12.16 28.38 -33.17
N GLU A 593 12.82 28.76 -34.27
CA GLU A 593 14.24 28.47 -34.50
C GLU A 593 15.09 29.49 -33.71
N VAL A 594 16.02 29.00 -32.88
CA VAL A 594 16.83 29.86 -32.02
C VAL A 594 18.20 29.26 -31.73
N SER A 595 19.25 30.08 -31.83
CA SER A 595 20.58 29.76 -31.32
C SER A 595 20.82 30.43 -29.98
N TYR A 596 21.36 29.69 -29.02
CA TYR A 596 21.65 30.18 -27.67
C TYR A 596 23.09 29.87 -27.26
N ALA A 597 23.78 30.86 -26.69
CA ALA A 597 25.09 30.71 -26.06
C ALA A 597 25.01 31.13 -24.59
N ALA A 598 25.84 30.53 -23.74
CA ALA A 598 25.88 30.84 -22.31
C ALA A 598 26.02 32.34 -22.03
N GLY A 599 25.22 32.85 -21.09
CA GLY A 599 25.16 34.28 -20.75
C GLY A 599 24.22 35.11 -21.63
N GLY A 600 23.65 34.52 -22.68
CA GLY A 600 22.56 35.12 -23.45
C GLY A 600 21.25 35.22 -22.66
N LYS A 601 20.26 35.91 -23.24
CA LYS A 601 18.90 35.92 -22.68
C LYS A 601 18.30 34.52 -22.81
N ASN A 602 17.83 33.95 -21.70
CA ASN A 602 17.15 32.65 -21.70
C ASN A 602 15.91 32.69 -22.61
N PRO A 603 15.84 31.87 -23.68
CA PRO A 603 14.70 31.86 -24.60
C PRO A 603 13.43 31.29 -23.94
N LEU A 604 13.55 30.60 -22.80
CA LEU A 604 12.44 30.03 -22.04
C LEU A 604 12.01 30.91 -20.85
N SER A 605 12.40 32.19 -20.82
CA SER A 605 12.11 33.09 -19.69
C SER A 605 10.62 33.38 -19.46
N ALA A 606 9.75 33.05 -20.42
CA ALA A 606 8.30 33.22 -20.31
C ALA A 606 7.60 32.04 -19.61
N VAL A 607 8.32 30.93 -19.37
CA VAL A 607 7.78 29.75 -18.71
C VAL A 607 7.79 29.99 -17.20
N GLU A 608 6.60 29.97 -16.63
CA GLU A 608 6.35 30.25 -15.21
C GLU A 608 5.56 29.11 -14.56
N GLY A 609 5.60 29.04 -13.23
CA GLY A 609 4.87 28.03 -12.46
C GLY A 609 5.55 26.66 -12.47
N LYS A 610 4.76 25.64 -12.14
CA LYS A 610 5.23 24.25 -11.90
C LYS A 610 4.68 23.23 -12.89
N ALA A 611 3.66 23.61 -13.67
CA ALA A 611 2.92 22.76 -14.59
C ALA A 611 3.13 23.27 -16.03
N PHE A 612 4.09 22.69 -16.74
CA PHE A 612 4.45 23.11 -18.09
C PHE A 612 5.04 21.96 -18.91
N GLU A 613 5.04 22.16 -20.23
CA GLU A 613 5.71 21.31 -21.20
C GLU A 613 6.68 22.13 -22.05
N ILE A 614 7.86 21.57 -22.33
CA ILE A 614 8.82 22.10 -23.32
C ILE A 614 9.02 21.06 -24.42
N GLU A 615 8.86 21.49 -25.67
CA GLU A 615 9.27 20.72 -26.85
C GLU A 615 10.51 21.39 -27.44
N ALA A 616 11.58 20.63 -27.67
CA ALA A 616 12.81 21.13 -28.27
C ALA A 616 13.40 20.14 -29.27
N VAL A 617 13.82 20.65 -30.43
CA VAL A 617 14.56 19.91 -31.46
C VAL A 617 15.89 20.59 -31.67
N VAL A 618 16.97 19.94 -31.22
CA VAL A 618 18.33 20.43 -31.38
C VAL A 618 18.96 19.76 -32.60
N ASP A 619 19.49 20.57 -33.51
CA ASP A 619 20.33 20.12 -34.62
C ASP A 619 21.77 20.04 -34.13
N VAL A 620 22.30 18.81 -34.02
CA VAL A 620 23.64 18.58 -33.46
C VAL A 620 24.74 19.03 -34.41
N GLU A 621 24.49 19.04 -35.72
CA GLU A 621 25.48 19.47 -36.72
C GLU A 621 25.62 21.00 -36.75
N LYS A 622 24.53 21.72 -36.51
CA LYS A 622 24.53 23.20 -36.41
C LYS A 622 24.92 23.74 -35.03
N SER A 623 25.15 22.87 -34.06
CA SER A 623 25.52 23.23 -32.69
C SER A 623 27.03 23.03 -32.45
N ASP A 624 27.69 24.01 -31.84
CA ASP A 624 29.09 23.92 -31.39
C ASP A 624 29.23 23.63 -29.89
N ALA A 625 28.13 23.69 -29.12
CA ALA A 625 28.10 23.29 -27.71
C ALA A 625 28.55 21.82 -27.53
N ALA A 626 29.50 21.62 -26.61
CA ALA A 626 29.95 20.29 -26.19
C ALA A 626 28.88 19.57 -25.38
N ARG A 627 28.13 20.33 -24.56
CA ARG A 627 27.00 19.83 -23.79
C ARG A 627 25.85 20.83 -23.84
N PHE A 628 24.62 20.36 -24.01
CA PHE A 628 23.45 21.22 -24.08
C PHE A 628 22.22 20.56 -23.48
N GLY A 629 21.23 21.34 -23.07
CA GLY A 629 20.00 20.82 -22.49
C GLY A 629 19.26 21.86 -21.69
N LEU A 630 18.55 21.42 -20.63
CA LEU A 630 17.73 22.28 -19.79
C LEU A 630 18.12 22.13 -18.33
N LYS A 631 18.08 23.24 -17.58
CA LYS A 631 18.08 23.25 -16.13
C LYS A 631 16.66 23.44 -15.65
N LEU A 632 16.10 22.49 -14.92
CA LEU A 632 14.73 22.51 -14.41
C LEU A 632 14.79 22.69 -12.89
N PHE A 633 14.31 23.82 -12.38
CA PHE A 633 14.36 24.14 -10.94
C PHE A 633 15.74 23.93 -10.30
N GLY A 634 16.80 24.28 -11.03
CA GLY A 634 18.18 24.12 -10.57
C GLY A 634 18.83 22.77 -10.87
N GLU A 635 18.09 21.76 -11.31
CA GLU A 635 18.62 20.45 -11.70
C GLU A 635 18.94 20.40 -13.20
N SER A 636 20.12 19.92 -13.58
CA SER A 636 20.59 19.92 -14.98
C SER A 636 20.28 18.61 -15.71
N PHE A 637 19.61 18.72 -16.85
CA PHE A 637 19.30 17.63 -17.77
C PHE A 637 19.93 17.89 -19.13
N VAL A 638 21.06 17.23 -19.38
CA VAL A 638 22.02 17.62 -20.42
C VAL A 638 22.38 16.43 -21.31
N TRP A 639 22.43 16.68 -22.61
CA TRP A 639 23.05 15.85 -23.64
C TRP A 639 24.56 16.14 -23.72
N ASP A 640 25.38 15.10 -23.61
CA ASP A 640 26.83 15.15 -23.86
C ASP A 640 27.08 14.69 -25.30
N ARG A 641 27.57 15.61 -26.14
CA ARG A 641 27.75 15.37 -27.58
C ARG A 641 28.91 14.44 -27.89
N GLU A 642 29.96 14.43 -27.08
CA GLU A 642 31.13 13.57 -27.32
C GLU A 642 30.78 12.10 -27.04
N ARG A 643 29.97 11.87 -26.00
CA ARG A 643 29.61 10.52 -25.56
C ARG A 643 28.25 10.04 -26.06
N ASN A 644 27.46 10.93 -26.68
CA ASN A 644 26.05 10.71 -27.01
C ASN A 644 25.26 10.18 -25.80
N THR A 645 25.44 10.78 -24.62
CA THR A 645 24.72 10.39 -23.40
C THR A 645 23.77 11.48 -22.94
N PHE A 646 22.70 11.09 -22.24
CA PHE A 646 21.76 12.02 -21.63
C PHE A 646 21.74 11.86 -20.11
N SER A 647 21.60 12.98 -19.40
CA SER A 647 21.58 13.00 -17.93
C SER A 647 20.45 12.12 -17.38
N GLY A 648 20.81 11.21 -16.47
CA GLY A 648 19.86 10.31 -15.82
C GLY A 648 19.53 9.04 -16.61
N ALA A 649 20.03 8.91 -17.84
CA ALA A 649 20.02 7.67 -18.61
C ALA A 649 21.41 7.01 -18.61
N GLU A 650 21.45 5.69 -18.67
CA GLU A 650 22.69 4.90 -18.73
C GLU A 650 22.99 4.53 -20.18
N GLY A 651 24.27 4.53 -20.54
CA GLY A 651 24.74 4.14 -21.88
C GLY A 651 24.51 5.20 -22.95
N GLU A 652 25.01 4.87 -24.15
CA GLU A 652 24.87 5.70 -25.35
C GLU A 652 23.40 5.78 -25.80
N GLN A 653 23.00 6.97 -26.24
CA GLN A 653 21.66 7.29 -26.74
C GLN A 653 21.72 7.56 -28.24
N VAL A 654 20.64 7.27 -28.96
CA VAL A 654 20.61 7.42 -30.43
C VAL A 654 20.25 8.84 -30.84
N LEU A 655 20.86 9.32 -31.93
CA LEU A 655 20.40 10.50 -32.65
C LEU A 655 19.29 10.11 -33.64
N ASP A 656 18.30 10.98 -33.81
CA ASP A 656 17.24 10.79 -34.81
C ASP A 656 17.48 11.74 -35.98
N GLY A 657 18.20 11.24 -36.98
CA GLY A 657 18.60 12.00 -38.17
C GLY A 657 19.52 13.18 -37.85
N GLY A 658 20.51 12.97 -36.96
CA GLY A 658 21.43 14.02 -36.52
C GLY A 658 20.84 15.00 -35.49
N LYS A 659 19.63 14.73 -34.99
CA LYS A 659 18.91 15.61 -34.06
C LYS A 659 18.68 14.98 -32.69
N VAL A 660 18.59 15.83 -31.68
CA VAL A 660 18.11 15.48 -30.33
C VAL A 660 16.74 16.12 -30.14
N ARG A 661 15.71 15.28 -30.02
CA ARG A 661 14.33 15.70 -29.71
C ARG A 661 14.10 15.51 -28.22
N LEU A 662 13.79 16.60 -27.53
CA LEU A 662 13.42 16.63 -26.12
C LEU A 662 11.95 17.00 -26.00
N GLN A 663 11.23 16.23 -25.19
CA GLN A 663 9.91 16.59 -24.70
C GLN A 663 9.93 16.48 -23.19
N VAL A 664 9.78 17.61 -22.52
CA VAL A 664 9.95 17.74 -21.07
C VAL A 664 8.62 18.15 -20.47
N PHE A 665 8.14 17.37 -19.51
CA PHE A 665 6.95 17.67 -18.73
C PHE A 665 7.38 17.97 -17.31
N SER A 666 6.90 19.08 -16.75
CA SER A 666 7.04 19.38 -15.33
C SER A 666 5.67 19.54 -14.73
N ASP A 667 5.38 18.76 -13.69
CA ASP A 667 4.19 18.88 -12.85
C ASP A 667 4.63 19.16 -11.41
N VAL A 668 3.69 19.43 -10.50
CA VAL A 668 3.99 19.68 -9.10
C VAL A 668 4.78 18.50 -8.49
N GLY A 669 6.05 18.75 -8.20
CA GLY A 669 6.96 17.80 -7.57
C GLY A 669 7.75 16.89 -8.52
N THR A 670 7.50 16.93 -9.83
CA THR A 670 8.11 15.99 -10.78
C THR A 670 8.51 16.60 -12.11
N VAL A 671 9.46 15.94 -12.77
CA VAL A 671 9.76 16.13 -14.19
C VAL A 671 9.88 14.78 -14.89
N GLU A 672 9.42 14.73 -16.13
CA GLU A 672 9.58 13.58 -17.02
C GLU A 672 10.11 14.06 -18.37
N ILE A 673 11.09 13.33 -18.90
CA ILE A 673 11.83 13.73 -20.09
C ILE A 673 11.88 12.58 -21.07
N PHE A 674 11.37 12.84 -22.27
CA PHE A 674 11.50 11.96 -23.42
C PHE A 674 12.61 12.52 -24.32
N VAL A 675 13.63 11.71 -24.57
CA VAL A 675 14.77 12.06 -25.42
C VAL A 675 15.01 10.97 -26.45
N ASN A 676 14.66 11.22 -27.71
CA ASN A 676 14.80 10.25 -28.80
C ASN A 676 14.36 8.81 -28.39
N GLY A 677 13.16 8.68 -27.84
CA GLY A 677 12.57 7.39 -27.41
C GLY A 677 13.05 6.84 -26.06
N THR A 678 14.02 7.48 -25.40
CA THR A 678 14.44 7.21 -24.01
C THR A 678 13.59 8.01 -23.05
N TYR A 679 13.19 7.41 -21.93
CA TYR A 679 12.35 8.08 -20.94
C TYR A 679 13.00 8.12 -19.55
N VAL A 680 13.06 9.31 -18.96
CA VAL A 680 13.61 9.57 -17.62
C VAL A 680 12.57 10.29 -16.77
N ALA A 681 12.27 9.76 -15.58
CA ALA A 681 11.37 10.40 -14.62
C ALA A 681 12.10 10.74 -13.32
N ARG A 682 11.84 11.92 -12.75
CA ARG A 682 12.44 12.37 -11.49
C ARG A 682 11.45 13.11 -10.60
N TYR A 683 11.57 12.90 -9.29
CA TYR A 683 11.10 13.86 -8.31
C TYR A 683 12.06 15.04 -8.24
N VAL A 684 11.52 16.26 -8.29
CA VAL A 684 12.31 17.51 -8.28
C VAL A 684 11.71 18.46 -7.25
N ARG A 685 12.56 19.06 -6.42
CA ARG A 685 12.14 20.16 -5.55
C ARG A 685 12.01 21.41 -6.39
N GLN A 686 10.78 21.81 -6.68
CA GLN A 686 10.49 22.92 -7.58
C GLN A 686 10.61 24.29 -6.90
N GLU A 687 11.84 24.65 -6.57
CA GLU A 687 12.25 25.95 -6.02
C GLU A 687 13.09 26.71 -7.06
N GLY A 688 12.97 28.04 -7.11
CA GLY A 688 13.78 28.88 -8.00
C GLY A 688 13.22 29.03 -9.42
N VAL A 689 14.13 29.17 -10.39
CA VAL A 689 13.77 29.43 -11.80
C VAL A 689 13.23 28.15 -12.45
N PRO A 690 12.03 28.18 -13.07
CA PRO A 690 11.43 26.97 -13.63
C PRO A 690 12.28 26.26 -14.67
N VAL A 691 12.81 27.01 -15.64
CA VAL A 691 13.61 26.44 -16.73
C VAL A 691 14.67 27.40 -17.26
N GLU A 692 15.88 26.90 -17.49
CA GLU A 692 16.98 27.61 -18.14
C GLU A 692 17.60 26.74 -19.24
N VAL A 693 18.03 27.35 -20.35
CA VAL A 693 18.78 26.63 -21.39
C VAL A 693 20.25 26.51 -20.97
N ILE A 694 20.79 25.30 -21.09
CA ILE A 694 22.20 24.98 -20.89
C ILE A 694 22.89 24.86 -22.25
N ALA A 695 24.02 25.55 -22.41
CA ALA A 695 24.94 25.41 -23.54
C ALA A 695 26.38 25.59 -23.02
N GLU A 696 27.14 24.50 -22.95
CA GLU A 696 28.51 24.46 -22.43
C GLU A 696 29.49 24.21 -23.59
N GLY A 697 30.59 24.97 -23.64
CA GLY A 697 31.63 24.80 -24.65
C GLY A 697 31.30 25.32 -26.05
N GLY A 698 30.17 26.01 -26.23
CA GLY A 698 29.72 26.59 -27.50
C GLY A 698 28.26 27.05 -27.42
N ALA A 699 27.66 27.36 -28.56
CA ALA A 699 26.25 27.62 -28.73
C ALA A 699 25.47 26.35 -29.13
N VAL A 700 24.21 26.28 -28.71
CA VAL A 700 23.26 25.26 -29.14
C VAL A 700 22.28 25.88 -30.13
N HIS A 701 21.97 25.15 -31.20
CA HIS A 701 20.99 25.53 -32.20
C HIS A 701 19.73 24.67 -32.08
N PHE A 702 18.64 25.30 -31.68
CA PHE A 702 17.31 24.71 -31.72
C PHE A 702 16.68 25.00 -33.08
N GLU A 703 16.40 23.96 -33.85
CA GLU A 703 15.57 24.05 -35.05
C GLU A 703 14.11 24.37 -34.68
N SER A 704 13.69 23.90 -33.51
CA SER A 704 12.40 24.22 -32.91
C SER A 704 12.54 24.23 -31.40
N LEU A 705 11.96 25.25 -30.76
CA LEU A 705 11.78 25.36 -29.32
C LEU A 705 10.38 25.91 -29.05
N ALA A 706 9.59 25.23 -28.23
CA ALA A 706 8.23 25.62 -27.86
C ALA A 706 7.99 25.40 -26.36
N GLY A 707 7.08 26.19 -25.79
CA GLY A 707 6.69 26.09 -24.39
C GLY A 707 5.18 26.22 -24.22
N TYR A 708 4.62 25.32 -23.42
CA TYR A 708 3.21 25.26 -23.12
C TYR A 708 3.00 25.24 -21.62
N ARG A 709 1.99 25.98 -21.15
CA ARG A 709 1.47 25.81 -19.79
C ARG A 709 0.53 24.61 -19.82
N MET A 710 0.52 23.82 -18.76
CA MET A 710 -0.35 22.64 -18.67
C MET A 710 -1.52 22.93 -17.73
N SER A 711 -2.74 22.76 -18.22
CA SER A 711 -3.95 22.85 -17.41
C SER A 711 -4.08 21.64 -16.49
N SER A 712 -4.77 21.82 -15.35
CA SER A 712 -5.09 20.70 -14.46
C SER A 712 -6.03 19.70 -15.15
N ALA A 713 -5.75 18.42 -14.97
CA ALA A 713 -6.62 17.32 -15.38
C ALA A 713 -7.70 16.99 -14.33
N TRP A 714 -7.62 17.59 -13.14
CA TRP A 714 -8.65 17.48 -12.10
C TRP A 714 -9.83 18.40 -12.43
N LYS A 715 -11.05 17.85 -12.47
CA LYS A 715 -12.29 18.55 -12.83
C LYS A 715 -13.38 18.42 -11.77
#